data_AF-A0A024G1Y5-F1
#
_entry.id   AF-A0A024G1Y5-F1
#
_cell.length_a   1.000
_cell.length_b   1.000
_cell.length_c   1.000
_cell.angle_alpha   90.00
_cell.angle_beta   90.00
_cell.angle_gamma   90.00
#
_symmetry.space_group_name_H-M   'P 1'
#
loop_
_entity.id
_entity.type
_entity.pdbx_description
1 polymer ?
#
loop_
_entity_poly.entity_id
_entity_poly.type
_entity_poly.pdbx_seq_one_letter_code
_entity_poly.pdbx_strand_id
1 'polypeptide(L)'
;MQFSTENAQAIGRILLEIDSQQENEQLPFPTKPIRLYKTPCDNYLRVLDTNLEPISSKMLEAIDAFLEKDCSDSKARKKAKIAVTSSQTAAMVELQDALNQNQLTWLESDRIENGQVRPIENRRRDFQGNLLHLIDSACSTSAKLRLHVHHDPGKPILTGEKHVVYWQRNTMRTDETNLGLLNACFLAKALDTAVIVIILLPHSILLPVECAKTATEAYSRASYAEFVNNLQSLGIAAYGITTKSIRSKSTEHPGHDTIGGFELLNVLAMFNPCMIITDDAFNIGSIFEVEALCHLMRENSDKLACPLLAADSQSFVSPRILDRVTRGQEATSSAVDGAICSDKAQFSRIHTELFTESLSNGQIEKDGLNSIIKTLTPSRQSQCQLLELEQGLDKFDLELVDWFIVKGLASKDPFKRLYTASEGINALDSIVSHLSSGPTIQEELRGGGIMSLQPFIRHGTLSSIYVMQRVLSMINLAKARDDRKQFAALKVLQSRAMEYLVRDRDHALYLSMQLSSRLVSRPQQYDSQLESTQLFNFTTTTHSLDPSQSYLDAYIEILPKWVAESCREGAGVGKTIEASKSLYPLEYELSKTEDSYWNDIQAFLYNRHYQHPLMILYWGYTIFKSSSSFLEALMLVERLITKCSLGASTSPDEMFLLWIRLFDISGMDQDRKVSPSPSTSLPQEKPVKTNNQHHAELEAWEERMVEELARQPHLSLCS
;
A
#
# COMPACT_ATOMS: atom_id res chain seq x y z
N MET A 1 22.87 -20.75 18.82
CA MET A 1 24.18 -21.43 18.74
C MET A 1 25.22 -20.39 18.38
N GLN A 2 26.24 -20.18 19.22
CA GLN A 2 27.40 -19.38 18.85
C GLN A 2 28.23 -20.23 17.87
N PHE A 3 28.45 -19.72 16.66
CA PHE A 3 29.39 -20.35 15.71
C PHE A 3 30.80 -20.09 16.23
N SER A 4 31.51 -21.14 16.67
CA SER A 4 32.92 -20.99 17.08
C SER A 4 33.80 -20.69 15.85
N THR A 5 34.85 -19.90 16.06
CA THR A 5 35.86 -19.57 15.04
C THR A 5 36.47 -20.83 14.41
N GLU A 6 36.57 -21.91 15.17
CA GLU A 6 37.06 -23.22 14.73
C GLU A 6 36.13 -23.88 13.71
N ASN A 7 34.81 -23.77 13.88
CA ASN A 7 33.83 -24.30 12.91
C ASN A 7 33.92 -23.56 11.57
N ALA A 8 34.13 -22.24 11.60
CA ALA A 8 34.29 -21.44 10.39
C ALA A 8 35.56 -21.83 9.62
N GLN A 9 36.68 -22.04 10.33
CA GLN A 9 37.94 -22.49 9.72
C GLN A 9 37.88 -23.92 9.17
N ALA A 10 37.11 -24.81 9.81
CA ALA A 10 36.90 -26.17 9.32
C ALA A 10 36.05 -26.18 8.04
N ILE A 11 34.96 -25.41 8.02
CA ILE A 11 34.10 -25.26 6.83
C ILE A 11 34.89 -24.63 5.67
N GLY A 12 35.67 -23.57 5.94
CA GLY A 12 36.48 -22.92 4.92
C GLY A 12 37.47 -23.87 4.24
N ARG A 13 38.13 -24.74 5.00
CA ARG A 13 39.01 -25.78 4.43
C ARG A 13 38.26 -26.77 3.54
N ILE A 14 37.05 -27.17 3.93
CA ILE A 14 36.24 -28.11 3.16
C ILE A 14 35.74 -27.48 1.86
N LEU A 15 35.34 -26.21 1.90
CA LEU A 15 34.91 -25.47 0.71
C LEU A 15 36.06 -25.30 -0.28
N LEU A 16 37.26 -24.92 0.18
CA LEU A 16 38.46 -24.83 -0.66
C LEU A 16 38.83 -26.18 -1.31
N GLU A 17 38.62 -27.29 -0.60
CA GLU A 17 38.85 -28.62 -1.16
C GLU A 17 37.79 -28.99 -2.22
N ILE A 18 36.53 -28.58 -2.04
CA ILE A 18 35.46 -28.77 -3.01
C ILE A 18 35.72 -27.95 -4.27
N ASP A 19 36.11 -26.68 -4.13
CA ASP A 19 36.45 -25.81 -5.26
C ASP A 19 37.63 -26.39 -6.04
N SER A 20 38.68 -26.87 -5.35
CA SER A 20 39.81 -27.54 -5.98
C SER A 20 39.42 -28.84 -6.69
N GLN A 21 38.49 -29.63 -6.13
CA GLN A 21 37.97 -30.84 -6.79
C GLN A 21 37.07 -30.50 -8.00
N GLN A 22 36.39 -29.35 -7.98
CA GLN A 22 35.58 -28.86 -9.09
C GLN A 22 36.44 -28.35 -10.24
N GLU A 23 37.48 -27.55 -9.95
CA GLU A 23 38.43 -27.04 -10.94
C GLU A 23 39.20 -28.17 -11.65
N ASN A 24 39.47 -29.27 -10.95
CA ASN A 24 40.17 -30.44 -11.50
C ASN A 24 39.23 -31.49 -12.11
N GLU A 25 37.93 -31.22 -12.23
CA GLU A 25 36.90 -32.17 -12.70
C GLU A 25 36.88 -33.52 -11.96
N GLN A 26 37.33 -33.53 -10.69
CA GLN A 26 37.40 -34.74 -9.86
C GLN A 26 36.11 -35.01 -9.08
N LEU A 27 35.13 -34.10 -9.15
CA LEU A 27 33.80 -34.29 -8.58
C LEU A 27 32.99 -35.28 -9.43
N PRO A 28 32.50 -36.38 -8.85
CA PRO A 28 31.72 -37.38 -9.60
C PRO A 28 30.38 -36.84 -10.14
N PHE A 29 29.90 -35.68 -9.64
CA PHE A 29 28.67 -35.02 -10.08
C PHE A 29 28.79 -33.48 -9.98
N PRO A 30 29.42 -32.80 -10.96
CA PRO A 30 29.77 -31.38 -10.86
C PRO A 30 28.56 -30.43 -10.86
N THR A 31 27.38 -30.91 -11.25
CA THR A 31 26.15 -30.11 -11.33
C THR A 31 25.19 -30.32 -10.15
N LYS A 32 25.56 -31.12 -9.14
CA LYS A 32 24.68 -31.42 -8.00
C LYS A 32 25.11 -30.65 -6.75
N PRO A 33 24.18 -30.00 -6.03
CA PRO A 33 24.51 -29.26 -4.82
C PRO A 33 25.06 -30.18 -3.73
N ILE A 34 26.15 -29.75 -3.08
CA ILE A 34 26.78 -30.44 -1.96
C ILE A 34 26.40 -29.72 -0.66
N ARG A 35 25.81 -30.45 0.29
CA ARG A 35 25.49 -29.92 1.63
C ARG A 35 26.47 -30.48 2.67
N LEU A 36 26.90 -29.63 3.61
CA LEU A 36 27.77 -30.02 4.71
C LEU A 36 26.98 -30.18 6.00
N TYR A 37 27.03 -31.37 6.61
CA TYR A 37 26.39 -31.67 7.88
C TYR A 37 27.42 -31.80 8.99
N LYS A 38 27.28 -31.02 10.06
CA LYS A 38 28.12 -31.18 11.25
C LYS A 38 27.68 -32.44 12.01
N THR A 39 28.58 -33.39 12.19
CA THR A 39 28.32 -34.63 12.91
C THR A 39 28.51 -34.43 14.42
N PRO A 40 27.93 -35.30 15.26
CA PRO A 40 28.10 -35.24 16.72
C PRO A 40 29.56 -35.37 17.20
N CYS A 41 30.47 -35.86 16.35
CA CYS A 41 31.89 -35.99 16.64
C CYS A 41 32.73 -34.78 16.17
N ASP A 42 32.11 -33.61 15.96
CA ASP A 42 32.75 -32.39 15.44
C ASP A 42 33.41 -32.54 14.05
N ASN A 43 32.99 -33.52 13.26
CA ASN A 43 33.37 -33.66 11.85
C ASN A 43 32.27 -33.13 10.92
N TYR A 44 32.58 -32.99 9.63
CA TYR A 44 31.60 -32.57 8.61
C TYR A 44 31.42 -33.66 7.56
N LEU A 45 30.15 -33.99 7.26
CA LEU A 45 29.77 -34.96 6.25
C LEU A 45 29.31 -34.24 4.97
N ARG A 46 29.89 -34.61 3.83
CA ARG A 46 29.49 -34.11 2.50
C ARG A 46 28.31 -34.97 2.01
N VAL A 47 27.15 -34.37 1.78
CA VAL A 47 25.99 -35.05 1.19
C VAL A 47 25.72 -34.46 -0.18
N LEU A 48 25.76 -35.32 -1.20
CA LEU A 48 25.33 -35.01 -2.56
C LEU A 48 23.81 -35.00 -2.58
N ASP A 49 23.22 -33.84 -2.82
CA ASP A 49 21.78 -33.68 -2.84
C ASP A 49 21.26 -33.76 -4.28
N THR A 50 20.23 -34.58 -4.47
CA THR A 50 19.58 -34.76 -5.78
C THR A 50 18.33 -33.90 -5.96
N ASN A 51 17.81 -33.23 -4.91
CA ASN A 51 16.57 -32.42 -4.99
C ASN A 51 16.73 -31.04 -4.32
N LEU A 52 16.17 -29.99 -4.93
CA LEU A 52 16.26 -28.58 -4.48
C LEU A 52 15.21 -28.17 -3.41
N GLU A 53 14.41 -29.09 -2.87
CA GLU A 53 13.32 -28.78 -1.93
C GLU A 53 13.74 -28.84 -0.43
N PRO A 54 12.97 -28.26 0.51
CA PRO A 54 13.32 -28.24 1.93
C PRO A 54 13.45 -29.64 2.52
N ILE A 55 14.37 -29.79 3.48
CA ILE A 55 14.80 -31.08 4.05
C ILE A 55 13.58 -31.83 4.57
N SER A 56 13.21 -32.94 3.92
CA SER A 56 12.13 -33.79 4.41
C SER A 56 12.53 -34.44 5.74
N SER A 57 11.58 -34.63 6.67
CA SER A 57 11.82 -35.35 7.95
C SER A 57 12.53 -36.69 7.73
N LYS A 58 12.16 -37.40 6.64
CA LYS A 58 12.77 -38.67 6.25
C LYS A 58 14.26 -38.56 5.89
N MET A 59 14.71 -37.42 5.37
CA MET A 59 16.12 -37.18 5.04
C MET A 59 16.93 -36.89 6.29
N LEU A 60 16.38 -36.13 7.25
CA LEU A 60 17.00 -35.97 8.57
C LEU A 60 17.07 -37.31 9.30
N GLU A 61 15.98 -38.08 9.31
CA GLU A 61 15.94 -39.43 9.88
C GLU A 61 16.96 -40.38 9.21
N ALA A 62 17.19 -40.25 7.90
CA ALA A 62 18.20 -41.05 7.20
C ALA A 62 19.65 -40.61 7.51
N ILE A 63 19.90 -39.32 7.68
CA ILE A 63 21.20 -38.76 8.08
C ILE A 63 21.50 -39.14 9.52
N ASP A 64 20.54 -38.98 10.43
CA ASP A 64 20.65 -39.39 11.83
C ASP A 64 20.87 -40.90 11.92
N ALA A 65 20.12 -41.71 11.17
CA ALA A 65 20.32 -43.15 11.10
C ALA A 65 21.69 -43.55 10.50
N PHE A 66 22.25 -42.78 9.57
CA PHE A 66 23.59 -43.01 9.02
C PHE A 66 24.68 -42.68 10.05
N LEU A 67 24.55 -41.54 10.74
CA LEU A 67 25.49 -41.10 11.78
C LEU A 67 25.43 -42.02 13.01
N GLU A 68 24.26 -42.52 13.37
CA GLU A 68 24.10 -43.55 14.40
C GLU A 68 24.72 -44.89 13.97
N LYS A 69 24.72 -45.22 12.66
CA LYS A 69 25.33 -46.44 12.11
C LYS A 69 26.86 -46.40 12.15
N ASP A 70 27.47 -45.25 11.84
CA ASP A 70 28.92 -45.05 11.92
C ASP A 70 29.45 -44.99 13.38
N CYS A 71 28.64 -44.50 14.32
CA CYS A 71 28.98 -44.56 15.75
C CYS A 71 28.77 -45.95 16.39
N SER A 72 27.89 -46.79 15.83
CA SER A 72 27.54 -48.10 16.40
C SER A 72 28.35 -49.28 15.85
N ASP A 73 29.15 -49.09 14.79
CA ASP A 73 30.04 -50.15 14.26
C ASP A 73 31.25 -50.49 15.16
N SER A 74 31.45 -49.77 16.28
CA SER A 74 32.39 -50.19 17.33
C SER A 74 31.80 -51.07 18.43
N LYS A 75 30.46 -51.21 18.56
CA LYS A 75 29.84 -52.07 19.60
C LYS A 75 28.47 -52.63 19.18
N ALA A 76 28.48 -53.93 18.87
CA ALA A 76 27.36 -54.90 18.96
C ALA A 76 26.23 -54.77 17.92
N ARG A 77 26.20 -55.61 16.87
CA ARG A 77 25.55 -56.95 16.89
C ARG A 77 24.38 -57.09 17.89
N LYS A 78 23.12 -56.88 17.45
CA LYS A 78 21.94 -57.80 17.50
C LYS A 78 20.58 -57.08 17.61
N LYS A 79 19.67 -57.39 16.65
CA LYS A 79 18.17 -57.48 16.72
C LYS A 79 17.39 -56.17 16.99
N ALA A 80 16.21 -55.86 16.45
CA ALA A 80 15.28 -56.41 15.44
C ALA A 80 14.28 -55.27 15.07
N LYS A 81 13.96 -55.02 13.80
CA LYS A 81 12.70 -55.35 13.09
C LYS A 81 11.40 -55.00 13.86
N ILE A 82 10.59 -54.06 13.32
CA ILE A 82 9.13 -54.16 13.10
C ILE A 82 8.68 -53.00 12.20
N ALA A 83 7.91 -53.35 11.17
CA ALA A 83 7.19 -52.46 10.26
C ALA A 83 5.71 -52.44 10.65
N VAL A 84 4.99 -51.33 10.46
CA VAL A 84 3.53 -51.33 10.15
C VAL A 84 3.18 -50.14 9.25
N THR A 85 2.35 -50.47 8.27
CA THR A 85 1.80 -49.77 7.11
C THR A 85 0.52 -48.95 7.40
N SER A 86 0.37 -47.86 6.64
CA SER A 86 -0.82 -47.27 5.99
C SER A 86 -2.24 -47.44 6.57
N SER A 87 -2.99 -46.33 6.61
CA SER A 87 -4.45 -46.29 6.34
C SER A 87 -4.92 -44.84 6.09
N GLN A 88 -4.86 -44.41 4.83
CA GLN A 88 -5.71 -43.34 4.26
C GLN A 88 -6.77 -44.03 3.41
N THR A 89 -8.06 -43.85 3.74
CA THR A 89 -9.24 -43.78 2.84
C THR A 89 -10.50 -44.03 3.68
N ALA A 90 -11.14 -42.97 4.15
CA ALA A 90 -12.55 -42.99 4.58
C ALA A 90 -13.17 -41.59 4.76
N ALA A 91 -12.37 -40.52 4.95
CA ALA A 91 -12.90 -39.19 5.28
C ALA A 91 -13.16 -38.26 4.07
N MET A 92 -13.17 -38.76 2.84
CA MET A 92 -13.24 -37.93 1.63
C MET A 92 -14.47 -38.22 0.75
N VAL A 93 -15.46 -38.95 1.28
CA VAL A 93 -16.74 -39.23 0.59
C VAL A 93 -17.92 -38.53 1.29
N GLU A 94 -17.84 -38.20 2.57
CA GLU A 94 -18.91 -37.46 3.28
C GLU A 94 -18.93 -35.94 3.01
N LEU A 95 -17.86 -35.35 2.47
CA LEU A 95 -17.79 -33.92 2.16
C LEU A 95 -18.26 -33.55 0.74
N GLN A 96 -18.43 -34.53 -0.14
CA GLN A 96 -18.91 -34.30 -1.51
C GLN A 96 -20.45 -34.39 -1.60
N ASP A 97 -21.09 -35.14 -0.70
CA ASP A 97 -22.56 -35.27 -0.66
C ASP A 97 -23.24 -34.09 0.07
N ALA A 98 -22.53 -33.37 0.93
CA ALA A 98 -23.02 -32.14 1.56
C ALA A 98 -22.95 -30.91 0.61
N LEU A 99 -22.09 -30.94 -0.40
CA LEU A 99 -21.93 -29.85 -1.37
C LEU A 99 -22.93 -29.93 -2.54
N ASN A 100 -23.44 -31.14 -2.82
CA ASN A 100 -24.38 -31.40 -3.92
C ASN A 100 -25.87 -31.24 -3.53
N GLN A 101 -26.18 -30.96 -2.25
CA GLN A 101 -27.57 -30.76 -1.77
C GLN A 101 -28.03 -29.30 -1.65
N ASN A 102 -27.18 -28.30 -1.99
CA ASN A 102 -27.53 -26.88 -1.92
C ASN A 102 -27.61 -26.18 -3.29
N GLN A 103 -28.04 -26.91 -4.32
CA GLN A 103 -28.47 -26.30 -5.59
C GLN A 103 -29.99 -26.40 -5.74
N LEU A 104 -30.59 -25.27 -6.16
CA LEU A 104 -31.99 -25.02 -6.56
C LEU A 104 -32.89 -24.62 -5.36
N THR A 105 -33.63 -23.51 -5.37
CA THR A 105 -34.33 -22.84 -6.50
C THR A 105 -34.73 -21.43 -6.07
N TRP A 106 -34.53 -20.46 -6.96
CA TRP A 106 -35.30 -19.21 -6.94
C TRP A 106 -36.74 -19.53 -7.36
N LEU A 107 -37.72 -19.24 -6.51
CA LEU A 107 -39.12 -19.10 -6.88
C LEU A 107 -39.82 -18.22 -5.83
N GLU A 108 -40.71 -17.39 -6.35
CA GLU A 108 -41.54 -16.36 -5.73
C GLU A 108 -42.25 -16.75 -4.41
N SER A 109 -42.60 -15.72 -3.63
CA SER A 109 -43.41 -15.66 -2.39
C SER A 109 -42.53 -15.59 -1.12
N ASP A 110 -42.54 -14.49 -0.37
CA ASP A 110 -43.71 -14.04 0.38
C ASP A 110 -44.20 -12.61 0.07
N ARG A 111 -45.47 -12.57 -0.35
CA ARG A 111 -46.38 -11.45 -0.15
C ARG A 111 -46.57 -11.26 1.36
N ILE A 112 -46.12 -10.13 1.90
CA ILE A 112 -46.73 -9.59 3.12
C ILE A 112 -47.93 -8.77 2.69
N GLU A 113 -49.11 -9.32 2.98
CA GLU A 113 -50.41 -8.67 2.81
C GLU A 113 -50.51 -7.40 3.66
N ASN A 114 -51.00 -6.34 3.01
CA ASN A 114 -51.82 -5.25 3.53
C ASN A 114 -51.86 -5.05 5.05
N GLY A 115 -51.13 -4.03 5.52
CA GLY A 115 -51.27 -3.48 6.86
C GLY A 115 -51.04 -1.96 6.89
N GLN A 116 -52.10 -1.20 6.63
CA GLN A 116 -52.28 0.24 6.91
C GLN A 116 -51.13 1.19 6.55
N VAL A 117 -51.27 1.82 5.39
CA VAL A 117 -50.67 3.13 5.08
C VAL A 117 -51.13 4.13 6.14
N ARG A 118 -50.23 4.47 7.08
CA ARG A 118 -50.34 5.73 7.81
C ARG A 118 -49.84 6.85 6.90
N PRO A 119 -50.52 8.01 6.83
CA PRO A 119 -50.02 9.13 6.06
C PRO A 119 -48.73 9.62 6.71
N ILE A 120 -47.62 9.48 5.99
CA ILE A 120 -46.33 10.08 6.37
C ILE A 120 -46.51 11.58 6.15
N GLU A 121 -46.70 12.32 7.25
CA GLU A 121 -46.44 13.75 7.24
C GLU A 121 -44.96 13.95 6.88
N ASN A 122 -44.73 14.54 5.71
CA ASN A 122 -43.45 15.02 5.22
C ASN A 122 -42.84 16.01 6.21
N ARG A 123 -42.15 15.52 7.26
CA ARG A 123 -41.19 16.33 8.01
C ARG A 123 -39.93 16.46 7.16
N ARG A 124 -39.96 17.37 6.17
CA ARG A 124 -38.74 17.94 5.58
C ARG A 124 -38.01 18.70 6.69
N ARG A 125 -37.07 18.05 7.38
CA ARG A 125 -36.13 18.74 8.27
C ARG A 125 -34.89 19.06 7.47
N ASP A 126 -34.92 20.21 6.79
CA ASP A 126 -33.68 20.79 6.29
C ASP A 126 -32.81 21.16 7.49
N PHE A 127 -31.55 20.74 7.49
CA PHE A 127 -30.61 21.12 8.54
C PHE A 127 -30.20 22.58 8.33
N GLN A 128 -30.65 23.47 9.20
CA GLN A 128 -30.38 24.91 9.13
C GLN A 128 -29.07 25.34 9.81
N GLY A 129 -28.28 24.41 10.35
CA GLY A 129 -26.99 24.70 10.98
C GLY A 129 -25.83 24.77 9.99
N ASN A 130 -24.67 25.27 10.45
CA ASN A 130 -23.43 25.22 9.65
C ASN A 130 -22.78 23.83 9.70
N LEU A 131 -21.92 23.53 8.72
CA LEU A 131 -21.23 22.24 8.60
C LEU A 131 -20.40 21.89 9.84
N LEU A 132 -19.70 22.89 10.41
CA LEU A 132 -18.88 22.70 11.60
C LEU A 132 -19.70 22.24 12.80
N HIS A 133 -20.87 22.84 13.04
CA HIS A 133 -21.77 22.43 14.12
C HIS A 133 -22.32 21.03 13.90
N LEU A 134 -22.62 20.65 12.65
CA LEU A 134 -23.02 19.29 12.33
C LEU A 134 -21.92 18.29 12.69
N ILE A 135 -20.70 18.53 12.20
CA ILE A 135 -19.52 17.71 12.54
C ILE A 135 -19.33 17.66 14.06
N ASP A 136 -19.49 18.80 14.73
CA ASP A 136 -19.28 18.90 16.16
C ASP A 136 -20.30 18.14 17.01
N SER A 137 -21.54 18.10 16.55
CA SER A 137 -22.63 17.40 17.22
C SER A 137 -22.70 15.91 16.88
N ALA A 138 -22.26 15.52 15.68
CA ALA A 138 -22.47 14.17 15.14
C ALA A 138 -21.26 13.24 15.30
N CYS A 139 -20.04 13.76 15.15
CA CYS A 139 -18.82 12.94 15.11
C CYS A 139 -18.14 12.89 16.47
N SER A 140 -17.47 11.79 16.80
CA SER A 140 -16.63 11.69 18.01
C SER A 140 -15.37 12.53 17.89
N THR A 141 -14.78 12.94 19.03
CA THR A 141 -13.55 13.76 19.04
C THR A 141 -12.42 13.15 18.21
N SER A 142 -12.22 11.83 18.32
CA SER A 142 -11.21 11.09 17.55
C SER A 142 -11.49 11.10 16.04
N ALA A 143 -12.76 11.00 15.65
CA ALA A 143 -13.17 11.04 14.24
C ALA A 143 -13.06 12.47 13.66
N LYS A 144 -13.46 13.49 14.42
CA LYS A 144 -13.36 14.92 14.03
C LYS A 144 -11.92 15.34 13.74
N LEU A 145 -10.97 14.93 14.58
CA LEU A 145 -9.56 15.33 14.43
C LEU A 145 -8.94 14.87 13.10
N ARG A 146 -9.51 13.81 12.52
CA ARG A 146 -9.09 13.17 11.27
C ARG A 146 -9.97 13.51 10.07
N LEU A 147 -10.98 14.35 10.27
CA LEU A 147 -11.87 14.82 9.23
C LEU A 147 -11.37 16.19 8.74
N HIS A 148 -11.24 16.32 7.43
CA HIS A 148 -10.78 17.51 6.75
C HIS A 148 -11.87 18.03 5.81
N VAL A 149 -12.11 19.34 5.82
CA VAL A 149 -13.08 19.99 4.93
C VAL A 149 -12.34 20.50 3.70
N HIS A 150 -12.59 19.92 2.52
CA HIS A 150 -11.99 20.37 1.26
C HIS A 150 -12.84 21.45 0.56
N HIS A 151 -14.15 21.31 0.66
CA HIS A 151 -15.11 22.25 0.09
C HIS A 151 -16.30 22.40 1.04
N ASP A 152 -16.61 23.64 1.39
CA ASP A 152 -17.85 24.02 2.06
C ASP A 152 -18.52 25.12 1.21
N PRO A 153 -19.72 24.85 0.65
CA PRO A 153 -20.44 25.86 -0.13
C PRO A 153 -20.98 27.01 0.74
N GLY A 154 -20.89 26.93 2.07
CA GLY A 154 -21.42 27.94 3.00
C GLY A 154 -22.95 28.04 3.00
N LYS A 155 -23.63 27.06 2.38
CA LYS A 155 -25.09 26.97 2.27
C LYS A 155 -25.63 25.92 3.25
N PRO A 156 -26.90 26.05 3.71
CA PRO A 156 -27.54 25.02 4.51
C PRO A 156 -27.54 23.65 3.80
N ILE A 157 -27.38 22.59 4.58
CA ILE A 157 -27.37 21.22 4.05
C ILE A 157 -28.82 20.78 3.85
N LEU A 158 -29.22 20.70 2.59
CA LEU A 158 -30.53 20.21 2.18
C LEU A 158 -30.52 18.67 2.20
N THR A 159 -31.41 18.05 2.96
CA THR A 159 -31.41 16.59 3.20
C THR A 159 -32.44 15.84 2.35
N GLY A 160 -33.59 16.45 2.03
CA GLY A 160 -34.56 16.02 1.00
C GLY A 160 -34.59 14.52 0.64
N GLU A 161 -34.55 14.21 -0.65
CA GLU A 161 -34.30 12.86 -1.20
C GLU A 161 -32.81 12.63 -1.46
N LYS A 162 -31.93 13.32 -0.71
CA LYS A 162 -30.49 13.35 -0.95
C LYS A 162 -29.76 12.39 -0.02
N HIS A 163 -28.61 11.90 -0.45
CA HIS A 163 -27.85 10.90 0.31
C HIS A 163 -26.51 11.43 0.81
N VAL A 164 -25.99 10.85 1.89
CA VAL A 164 -24.57 10.98 2.20
C VAL A 164 -23.82 9.98 1.33
N VAL A 165 -22.94 10.49 0.47
CA VAL A 165 -22.15 9.68 -0.46
C VAL A 165 -20.76 9.47 0.11
N TYR A 166 -20.40 8.22 0.39
CA TYR A 166 -19.02 7.83 0.66
C TYR A 166 -18.34 7.41 -0.64
N TRP A 167 -17.49 8.27 -1.17
CA TRP A 167 -16.59 7.95 -2.27
C TRP A 167 -15.38 7.20 -1.72
N GLN A 168 -15.44 5.87 -1.78
CA GLN A 168 -14.37 4.99 -1.31
C GLN A 168 -13.25 4.95 -2.35
N ARG A 169 -12.01 5.07 -1.87
CA ARG A 169 -10.81 5.05 -2.74
C ARG A 169 -9.81 4.02 -2.27
N ASN A 170 -9.33 4.18 -1.04
CA ASN A 170 -8.17 3.45 -0.56
C ASN A 170 -8.47 2.60 0.69
N THR A 171 -9.65 2.72 1.30
CA THR A 171 -10.01 2.01 2.54
C THR A 171 -11.02 0.89 2.27
N MET A 172 -10.55 -0.34 2.03
CA MET A 172 -11.39 -1.51 1.68
C MET A 172 -11.68 -2.42 2.88
N ARG A 173 -12.23 -1.85 3.94
CA ARG A 173 -12.63 -2.60 5.14
C ARG A 173 -13.87 -1.96 5.77
N THR A 174 -14.65 -2.76 6.48
CA THR A 174 -15.91 -2.34 7.11
C THR A 174 -15.83 -2.37 8.65
N ASP A 175 -14.64 -2.39 9.21
CA ASP A 175 -14.44 -2.25 10.65
C ASP A 175 -14.52 -0.77 11.08
N GLU A 176 -14.53 -0.53 12.39
CA GLU A 176 -14.59 0.80 12.98
C GLU A 176 -13.37 1.68 12.64
N THR A 177 -12.29 1.09 12.15
CA THR A 177 -11.09 1.84 11.74
C THR A 177 -11.22 2.42 10.32
N ASN A 178 -12.27 2.09 9.56
CA ASN A 178 -12.65 2.85 8.37
C ASN A 178 -13.40 4.12 8.79
N LEU A 179 -12.64 5.17 9.07
CA LEU A 179 -13.17 6.44 9.54
C LEU A 179 -13.94 7.19 8.45
N GLY A 180 -13.66 6.96 7.16
CA GLY A 180 -14.46 7.50 6.07
C GLY A 180 -15.89 6.98 6.11
N LEU A 181 -16.05 5.66 6.15
CA LEU A 181 -17.35 5.00 6.27
C LEU A 181 -18.05 5.32 7.59
N LEU A 182 -17.31 5.33 8.70
CA LEU A 182 -17.85 5.62 10.02
C LEU A 182 -18.39 7.05 10.10
N ASN A 183 -17.64 8.05 9.62
CA ASN A 183 -18.11 9.44 9.55
C ASN A 183 -19.30 9.60 8.61
N ALA A 184 -19.35 8.88 7.49
CA ALA A 184 -20.51 8.86 6.60
C ALA A 184 -21.76 8.38 7.33
N CYS A 185 -21.64 7.32 8.13
CA CYS A 185 -22.75 6.81 8.94
C CYS A 185 -23.17 7.82 10.02
N PHE A 186 -22.24 8.45 10.74
CA PHE A 186 -22.58 9.45 11.75
C PHE A 186 -23.31 10.66 11.18
N LEU A 187 -22.81 11.20 10.07
CA LEU A 187 -23.39 12.36 9.42
C LEU A 187 -24.73 12.02 8.78
N ALA A 188 -24.87 10.85 8.16
CA ALA A 188 -26.16 10.39 7.62
C ALA A 188 -27.22 10.24 8.72
N LYS A 189 -26.84 9.67 9.88
CA LYS A 189 -27.72 9.59 11.05
C LYS A 189 -28.14 10.97 11.54
N ALA A 190 -27.21 11.91 11.64
CA ALA A 190 -27.51 13.28 12.08
C ALA A 190 -28.40 14.05 11.09
N LEU A 191 -28.28 13.75 9.80
CA LEU A 191 -29.05 14.31 8.71
C LEU A 191 -30.35 13.54 8.39
N ASP A 192 -30.64 12.45 9.12
CA ASP A 192 -31.80 11.57 8.90
C ASP A 192 -31.91 11.02 7.47
N THR A 193 -30.76 10.68 6.87
CA THR A 193 -30.68 10.17 5.48
C THR A 193 -29.89 8.85 5.38
N ALA A 194 -29.92 8.24 4.19
CA ALA A 194 -29.18 7.03 3.86
C ALA A 194 -27.74 7.31 3.44
N VAL A 195 -26.88 6.30 3.61
CA VAL A 195 -25.50 6.26 3.09
C VAL A 195 -25.46 5.46 1.79
N ILE A 196 -24.76 5.98 0.80
CA ILE A 196 -24.41 5.27 -0.43
C ILE A 196 -22.89 5.24 -0.57
N VAL A 197 -22.33 4.10 -0.94
CA VAL A 197 -20.90 3.93 -1.24
C VAL A 197 -20.70 3.90 -2.75
N ILE A 198 -19.77 4.71 -3.24
CA ILE A 198 -19.34 4.72 -4.65
C ILE A 198 -17.88 4.29 -4.70
N ILE A 199 -17.58 3.38 -5.61
CA ILE A 199 -16.24 2.82 -5.83
C ILE A 199 -15.91 2.97 -7.31
N LEU A 200 -14.86 3.72 -7.63
CA LEU A 200 -14.34 3.81 -9.00
C LEU A 200 -13.26 2.74 -9.18
N LEU A 201 -13.39 1.90 -10.21
CA LEU A 201 -12.55 0.72 -10.42
C LEU A 201 -11.99 0.68 -11.84
N PRO A 202 -10.72 0.25 -12.04
CA PRO A 202 -10.18 0.01 -13.37
C PRO A 202 -10.96 -1.11 -14.06
N HIS A 203 -11.09 -1.03 -15.39
CA HIS A 203 -11.82 -2.03 -16.19
C HIS A 203 -11.28 -3.46 -16.01
N SER A 204 -9.99 -3.59 -15.64
CA SER A 204 -9.38 -4.89 -15.35
C SER A 204 -10.08 -5.64 -14.22
N ILE A 205 -10.86 -5.00 -13.34
CA ILE A 205 -11.67 -5.67 -12.32
C ILE A 205 -12.65 -6.71 -12.90
N LEU A 206 -13.11 -6.49 -14.14
CA LEU A 206 -14.03 -7.36 -14.89
C LEU A 206 -13.30 -8.40 -15.77
N LEU A 207 -11.98 -8.36 -15.81
CA LEU A 207 -11.15 -9.26 -16.61
C LEU A 207 -10.51 -10.35 -15.74
N PRO A 208 -10.03 -11.46 -16.32
CA PRO A 208 -9.18 -12.43 -15.63
C PRO A 208 -7.91 -11.79 -15.06
N VAL A 209 -7.34 -12.44 -14.05
CA VAL A 209 -6.19 -11.90 -13.31
C VAL A 209 -4.94 -11.76 -14.18
N GLU A 210 -4.81 -12.58 -15.22
CA GLU A 210 -3.74 -12.54 -16.21
C GLU A 210 -3.72 -11.24 -17.02
N CYS A 211 -4.83 -10.50 -17.04
CA CYS A 211 -4.92 -9.18 -17.68
C CYS A 211 -4.52 -8.03 -16.75
N ALA A 212 -4.21 -8.30 -15.47
CA ALA A 212 -3.81 -7.28 -14.52
C ALA A 212 -2.45 -6.67 -14.89
N LYS A 213 -2.35 -5.34 -14.90
CA LYS A 213 -1.08 -4.64 -15.14
C LYS A 213 -0.25 -4.48 -13.87
N THR A 214 -0.90 -4.50 -12.72
CA THR A 214 -0.31 -4.26 -11.40
C THR A 214 -0.72 -5.33 -10.41
N ALA A 215 0.06 -5.51 -9.34
CA ALA A 215 -0.32 -6.37 -8.22
C ALA A 215 -1.66 -5.94 -7.61
N THR A 216 -1.92 -4.63 -7.50
CA THR A 216 -3.21 -4.11 -7.02
C THR A 216 -4.38 -4.58 -7.88
N GLU A 217 -4.28 -4.51 -9.21
CA GLU A 217 -5.32 -5.02 -10.10
C GLU A 217 -5.48 -6.54 -10.03
N ALA A 218 -4.40 -7.28 -9.77
CA ALA A 218 -4.47 -8.72 -9.66
C ALA A 218 -5.30 -9.14 -8.43
N TYR A 219 -5.00 -8.56 -7.27
CA TYR A 219 -5.55 -9.02 -5.98
C TYR A 219 -6.78 -8.24 -5.48
N SER A 220 -7.18 -7.14 -6.14
CA SER A 220 -8.30 -6.31 -5.68
C SER A 220 -9.66 -7.00 -5.78
N ARG A 221 -9.86 -7.95 -6.70
CA ARG A 221 -11.17 -8.61 -6.92
C ARG A 221 -11.70 -9.27 -5.65
N ALA A 222 -10.87 -10.07 -4.97
CA ALA A 222 -11.27 -10.73 -3.73
C ALA A 222 -11.54 -9.71 -2.61
N SER A 223 -10.70 -8.68 -2.50
CA SER A 223 -10.85 -7.61 -1.51
C SER A 223 -12.15 -6.83 -1.69
N TYR A 224 -12.46 -6.40 -2.91
CA TYR A 224 -13.72 -5.70 -3.22
C TYR A 224 -14.93 -6.61 -3.11
N ALA A 225 -14.83 -7.87 -3.52
CA ALA A 225 -15.90 -8.85 -3.35
C ALA A 225 -16.27 -9.00 -1.87
N GLU A 226 -15.29 -9.16 -0.97
CA GLU A 226 -15.54 -9.21 0.48
C GLU A 226 -16.09 -7.88 1.00
N PHE A 227 -15.46 -6.76 0.65
CA PHE A 227 -15.86 -5.42 1.11
C PHE A 227 -17.32 -5.10 0.75
N VAL A 228 -17.72 -5.33 -0.50
CA VAL A 228 -19.09 -5.09 -0.97
C VAL A 228 -20.08 -6.04 -0.32
N ASN A 229 -19.73 -7.32 -0.14
CA ASN A 229 -20.59 -8.27 0.55
C ASN A 229 -20.82 -7.84 2.01
N ASN A 230 -19.79 -7.29 2.66
CA ASN A 230 -19.88 -6.75 4.02
C ASN A 230 -20.76 -5.49 4.05
N LEU A 231 -20.61 -4.56 3.10
CA LEU A 231 -21.50 -3.39 3.01
C LEU A 231 -22.97 -3.78 2.77
N GLN A 232 -23.21 -4.76 1.90
CA GLN A 232 -24.54 -5.28 1.61
C GLN A 232 -25.18 -5.96 2.84
N SER A 233 -24.40 -6.73 3.60
CA SER A 233 -24.89 -7.35 4.85
C SER A 233 -25.22 -6.32 5.93
N LEU A 234 -24.57 -5.16 5.87
CA LEU A 234 -24.86 -3.99 6.68
C LEU A 234 -26.04 -3.14 6.15
N GLY A 235 -26.65 -3.51 5.01
CA GLY A 235 -27.75 -2.75 4.40
C GLY A 235 -27.30 -1.42 3.76
N ILE A 236 -26.01 -1.24 3.52
CA ILE A 236 -25.45 -0.08 2.84
C ILE A 236 -25.34 -0.38 1.34
N ALA A 237 -25.91 0.51 0.53
CA ALA A 237 -25.86 0.39 -0.92
C ALA A 237 -24.46 0.73 -1.45
N ALA A 238 -23.90 -0.12 -2.32
CA ALA A 238 -22.55 0.02 -2.86
C ALA A 238 -22.53 -0.12 -4.39
N TYR A 239 -22.02 0.89 -5.09
CA TYR A 239 -21.93 0.95 -6.55
C TYR A 239 -20.48 0.94 -6.98
N GLY A 240 -20.09 -0.11 -7.70
CA GLY A 240 -18.84 -0.11 -8.45
C GLY A 240 -19.09 0.53 -9.81
N ILE A 241 -18.21 1.43 -10.24
CA ILE A 241 -18.26 2.10 -11.53
C ILE A 241 -16.94 1.86 -12.23
N THR A 242 -16.99 1.45 -13.49
CA THR A 242 -15.81 1.22 -14.31
C THR A 242 -16.00 1.74 -15.73
N THR A 243 -14.91 1.87 -16.48
CA THR A 243 -14.99 2.27 -17.90
C THR A 243 -15.54 1.11 -18.73
N LYS A 244 -16.33 1.43 -19.75
CA LYS A 244 -16.72 0.45 -20.75
C LYS A 244 -15.49 0.04 -21.55
N SER A 245 -15.33 -1.27 -21.77
CA SER A 245 -14.34 -1.79 -22.71
C SER A 245 -14.49 -1.03 -24.03
N ILE A 246 -13.45 -0.33 -24.47
CA ILE A 246 -13.46 0.42 -25.74
C ILE A 246 -13.86 -0.57 -26.84
N ARG A 247 -15.12 -0.53 -27.27
CA ARG A 247 -15.46 -0.98 -28.62
C ARG A 247 -14.75 0.00 -29.52
N SER A 248 -13.85 -0.51 -30.36
CA SER A 248 -13.25 0.21 -31.47
C SER A 248 -14.34 0.97 -32.23
N LYS A 249 -14.59 2.22 -31.86
CA LYS A 249 -15.30 3.15 -32.72
C LYS A 249 -14.34 3.37 -33.88
N SER A 250 -14.64 2.67 -34.96
CA SER A 250 -13.99 2.80 -36.25
C SER A 250 -13.77 4.28 -36.56
N THR A 251 -12.53 4.59 -36.88
CA THR A 251 -12.09 5.74 -37.68
C THR A 251 -13.17 6.21 -38.64
N GLU A 252 -13.80 7.34 -38.36
CA GLU A 252 -14.47 8.19 -39.35
C GLU A 252 -15.01 9.43 -38.60
N HIS A 253 -14.11 10.36 -38.24
CA HIS A 253 -14.32 11.83 -38.25
C HIS A 253 -13.08 12.51 -37.63
N PRO A 254 -12.09 12.91 -38.45
CA PRO A 254 -10.94 13.67 -37.98
C PRO A 254 -11.40 15.11 -37.73
N GLY A 255 -11.74 15.43 -36.48
CA GLY A 255 -12.20 16.78 -36.12
C GLY A 255 -12.65 16.98 -34.67
N HIS A 256 -12.85 15.90 -33.91
CA HIS A 256 -13.17 15.95 -32.47
C HIS A 256 -12.46 14.79 -31.72
N ASP A 257 -11.14 14.66 -31.89
CA ASP A 257 -10.35 13.68 -31.14
C ASP A 257 -9.85 14.24 -29.80
N THR A 258 -10.80 14.62 -28.95
CA THR A 258 -10.66 14.43 -27.51
C THR A 258 -11.73 13.43 -27.12
N ILE A 259 -11.31 12.21 -26.79
CA ILE A 259 -12.13 11.27 -26.01
C ILE A 259 -12.72 12.10 -24.87
N GLY A 260 -14.03 12.30 -24.83
CA GLY A 260 -14.65 13.23 -23.88
C GLY A 260 -14.44 12.71 -22.46
N GLY A 261 -13.47 13.28 -21.74
CA GLY A 261 -13.26 12.98 -20.34
C GLY A 261 -14.53 13.25 -19.57
N PHE A 262 -14.99 12.28 -18.78
CA PHE A 262 -16.13 12.53 -17.91
C PHE A 262 -15.68 13.39 -16.73
N GLU A 263 -16.43 14.45 -16.43
CA GLU A 263 -16.18 15.20 -15.20
C GLU A 263 -16.65 14.36 -14.02
N LEU A 264 -15.74 13.96 -13.13
CA LEU A 264 -16.06 13.23 -11.89
C LEU A 264 -17.23 13.89 -11.12
N LEU A 265 -17.31 15.23 -11.17
CA LEU A 265 -18.42 16.02 -10.65
C LEU A 265 -19.79 15.53 -11.13
N ASN A 266 -19.94 15.28 -12.44
CA ASN A 266 -21.20 14.88 -13.04
C ASN A 266 -21.59 13.46 -12.62
N VAL A 267 -20.61 12.55 -12.48
CA VAL A 267 -20.84 11.19 -11.97
C VAL A 267 -21.33 11.23 -10.52
N LEU A 268 -20.65 11.98 -9.65
CA LEU A 268 -21.06 12.12 -8.24
C LEU A 268 -22.43 12.79 -8.11
N ALA A 269 -22.75 13.77 -8.97
CA ALA A 269 -24.05 14.44 -8.98
C ALA A 269 -25.22 13.49 -9.28
N MET A 270 -25.02 12.40 -10.03
CA MET A 270 -26.07 11.40 -10.31
C MET A 270 -26.61 10.72 -9.05
N PHE A 271 -25.80 10.67 -7.98
CA PHE A 271 -26.18 10.06 -6.71
C PHE A 271 -26.90 11.04 -5.78
N ASN A 272 -27.22 12.25 -6.27
CA ASN A 272 -27.94 13.30 -5.56
C ASN A 272 -27.41 13.54 -4.12
N PRO A 273 -26.11 13.84 -3.94
CA PRO A 273 -25.53 13.95 -2.60
C PRO A 273 -26.03 15.19 -1.86
N CYS A 274 -26.28 15.04 -0.55
CA CYS A 274 -26.32 16.17 0.40
C CYS A 274 -24.94 16.46 0.98
N MET A 275 -24.05 15.47 0.95
CA MET A 275 -22.67 15.54 1.43
C MET A 275 -21.86 14.44 0.77
N ILE A 276 -20.60 14.74 0.44
CA ILE A 276 -19.64 13.76 -0.07
C ILE A 276 -18.52 13.60 0.97
N ILE A 277 -18.19 12.35 1.27
CA ILE A 277 -17.06 11.98 2.13
C ILE A 277 -16.14 11.07 1.33
N THR A 278 -14.85 11.33 1.33
CA THR A 278 -13.84 10.48 0.70
C THR A 278 -12.79 10.03 1.72
N ASP A 279 -12.03 9.00 1.38
CA ASP A 279 -10.74 8.73 2.03
C ASP A 279 -9.78 9.91 1.77
N ASP A 280 -8.93 10.24 2.75
CA ASP A 280 -7.88 11.26 2.58
C ASP A 280 -6.86 10.83 1.51
N ALA A 281 -6.42 11.80 0.72
CA ALA A 281 -5.59 11.59 -0.46
C ALA A 281 -4.12 11.83 -0.12
N PHE A 282 -3.30 10.79 -0.22
CA PHE A 282 -1.85 10.90 0.03
C PHE A 282 -0.98 10.68 -1.20
N ASN A 283 -1.41 9.86 -2.18
CA ASN A 283 -0.68 9.73 -3.43
C ASN A 283 -0.97 10.91 -4.37
N ILE A 284 -0.01 11.21 -5.26
CA ILE A 284 -0.04 12.40 -6.13
C ILE A 284 -1.28 12.45 -7.02
N GLY A 285 -1.56 11.37 -7.74
CA GLY A 285 -2.75 11.28 -8.60
C GLY A 285 -4.04 11.52 -7.83
N SER A 286 -4.12 10.95 -6.64
CA SER A 286 -5.28 11.09 -5.80
C SER A 286 -5.49 12.49 -5.24
N ILE A 287 -4.40 13.22 -4.96
CA ILE A 287 -4.43 14.62 -4.51
C ILE A 287 -4.91 15.51 -5.64
N PHE A 288 -4.35 15.34 -6.85
CA PHE A 288 -4.79 16.09 -8.03
C PHE A 288 -6.28 15.85 -8.34
N GLU A 289 -6.75 14.61 -8.24
CA GLU A 289 -8.16 14.28 -8.49
C GLU A 289 -9.11 15.00 -7.51
N VAL A 290 -8.76 15.05 -6.22
CA VAL A 290 -9.58 15.74 -5.20
C VAL A 290 -9.55 17.25 -5.39
N GLU A 291 -8.38 17.83 -5.67
CA GLU A 291 -8.25 19.28 -5.89
C GLU A 291 -8.96 19.74 -7.17
N ALA A 292 -8.85 18.96 -8.25
CA ALA A 292 -9.61 19.20 -9.48
C ALA A 292 -11.13 19.15 -9.23
N LEU A 293 -11.61 18.15 -8.47
CA LEU A 293 -13.01 18.09 -8.07
C LEU A 293 -13.43 19.32 -7.24
N CYS A 294 -12.60 19.75 -6.29
CA CYS A 294 -12.87 20.95 -5.48
C CYS A 294 -12.98 22.20 -6.34
N HIS A 295 -12.10 22.37 -7.32
CA HIS A 295 -12.15 23.47 -8.27
C HIS A 295 -13.46 23.44 -9.08
N LEU A 296 -13.80 22.29 -9.65
CA LEU A 296 -15.02 22.10 -10.43
C LEU A 296 -16.29 22.35 -9.59
N MET A 297 -16.32 21.94 -8.32
CA MET A 297 -17.42 22.21 -7.40
C MET A 297 -17.58 23.71 -7.10
N ARG A 298 -16.48 24.46 -6.99
CA ARG A 298 -16.51 25.93 -6.79
C ARG A 298 -17.02 26.64 -8.04
N GLU A 299 -16.56 26.23 -9.22
CA GLU A 299 -16.98 26.82 -10.51
C GLU A 299 -18.42 26.47 -10.88
N ASN A 300 -18.86 25.25 -10.59
CA ASN A 300 -20.18 24.73 -10.94
C ASN A 300 -21.08 24.61 -9.70
N SER A 301 -21.11 25.64 -8.86
CA SER A 301 -21.89 25.61 -7.61
C SER A 301 -23.40 25.37 -7.82
N ASP A 302 -23.91 25.59 -9.05
CA ASP A 302 -25.29 25.28 -9.43
C ASP A 302 -25.53 23.77 -9.67
N LYS A 303 -24.51 23.02 -10.09
CA LYS A 303 -24.62 21.58 -10.39
C LYS A 303 -24.52 20.73 -9.12
N LEU A 304 -23.62 21.10 -8.20
CA LEU A 304 -23.35 20.31 -6.99
C LEU A 304 -23.02 21.19 -5.78
N ALA A 305 -24.05 21.69 -5.12
CA ALA A 305 -23.92 22.49 -3.90
C ALA A 305 -23.92 21.62 -2.62
N CYS A 306 -22.93 20.73 -2.45
CA CYS A 306 -22.78 19.94 -1.23
C CYS A 306 -21.35 20.03 -0.66
N PRO A 307 -21.16 19.87 0.65
CA PRO A 307 -19.82 19.78 1.24
C PRO A 307 -19.04 18.55 0.74
N LEU A 308 -17.72 18.70 0.61
CA LEU A 308 -16.77 17.62 0.39
C LEU A 308 -15.81 17.52 1.58
N LEU A 309 -15.84 16.36 2.24
CA LEU A 309 -15.03 16.02 3.39
C LEU A 309 -14.06 14.87 3.05
N ALA A 310 -12.89 14.86 3.65
CA ALA A 310 -11.95 13.75 3.58
C ALA A 310 -11.63 13.21 4.98
N ALA A 311 -11.59 11.90 5.13
CA ALA A 311 -11.29 11.25 6.41
C ALA A 311 -10.02 10.40 6.31
N ASP A 312 -9.09 10.62 7.24
CA ASP A 312 -7.85 9.87 7.31
C ASP A 312 -8.03 8.54 8.05
N SER A 313 -8.31 7.51 7.26
CA SER A 313 -8.40 6.12 7.70
C SER A 313 -7.10 5.35 7.49
N GLN A 314 -6.06 5.96 6.91
CA GLN A 314 -4.86 5.24 6.51
C GLN A 314 -3.75 5.35 7.55
N SER A 315 -3.57 6.50 8.17
CA SER A 315 -2.47 6.74 9.11
C SER A 315 -2.80 6.27 10.53
N PHE A 316 -1.77 5.97 11.32
CA PHE A 316 -1.97 5.86 12.76
C PHE A 316 -2.04 7.24 13.41
N VAL A 317 -1.14 8.16 13.08
CA VAL A 317 -1.22 9.58 13.47
C VAL A 317 -1.47 10.40 12.21
N SER A 318 -2.52 11.22 12.20
CA SER A 318 -2.90 11.94 10.99
C SER A 318 -1.82 12.90 10.50
N PRO A 319 -1.37 12.80 9.23
CA PRO A 319 -0.45 13.74 8.61
C PRO A 319 -0.89 15.21 8.74
N ARG A 320 -2.20 15.48 8.70
CA ARG A 320 -2.74 16.84 8.86
C ARG A 320 -2.68 17.35 10.29
N ILE A 321 -2.73 16.46 11.29
CA ILE A 321 -2.50 16.82 12.69
C ILE A 321 -1.01 17.08 12.90
N LEU A 322 -0.16 16.20 12.38
CA LEU A 322 1.30 16.35 12.40
C LEU A 322 1.72 17.70 11.79
N ASP A 323 1.16 18.05 10.64
CA ASP A 323 1.45 19.34 9.99
C ASP A 323 1.04 20.54 10.85
N ARG A 324 -0.19 20.53 11.39
CA ARG A 324 -0.70 21.60 12.26
C ARG A 324 0.17 21.79 13.51
N VAL A 325 0.58 20.70 14.15
CA VAL A 325 1.44 20.75 15.35
C VAL A 325 2.85 21.23 14.98
N THR A 326 3.37 20.80 13.82
CA THR A 326 4.72 21.16 13.40
C THR A 326 4.83 22.61 12.96
N ARG A 327 3.83 23.14 12.25
CA ARG A 327 3.81 24.54 11.79
C ARG A 327 3.38 25.54 12.87
N GLY A 328 2.81 25.06 13.98
CA GLY A 328 2.21 25.90 15.02
C GLY A 328 0.79 26.35 14.67
N GLN A 329 -0.05 26.60 15.69
CA GLN A 329 -1.48 26.90 15.54
C GLN A 329 -1.80 28.24 14.83
N GLU A 330 -0.81 29.11 14.57
CA GLU A 330 -1.01 30.47 14.03
C GLU A 330 -0.74 30.59 12.51
N ALA A 331 -0.31 29.53 11.82
CA ALA A 331 -0.10 29.57 10.38
C ALA A 331 -1.45 29.49 9.64
N THR A 332 -1.96 30.63 9.18
CA THR A 332 -3.12 30.69 8.27
C THR A 332 -2.81 29.95 6.97
N SER A 333 -3.80 29.24 6.44
CA SER A 333 -3.72 28.30 5.30
C SER A 333 -3.25 28.88 3.96
N SER A 334 -2.86 30.15 3.89
CA SER A 334 -2.46 30.81 2.63
C SER A 334 -1.06 31.43 2.64
N ALA A 335 -0.31 31.39 3.75
CA ALA A 335 0.97 32.09 3.80
C ALA A 335 1.98 31.45 4.74
N VAL A 336 2.69 30.40 4.29
CA VAL A 336 4.13 30.20 4.58
C VAL A 336 4.69 29.28 3.47
N ASP A 337 5.27 29.89 2.44
CA ASP A 337 6.24 29.20 1.58
C ASP A 337 7.46 28.82 2.44
N GLY A 338 7.84 27.53 2.42
CA GLY A 338 9.21 27.12 2.75
C GLY A 338 9.42 26.13 3.90
N ALA A 339 8.59 26.08 4.94
CA ALA A 339 8.88 25.24 6.11
C ALA A 339 8.30 23.82 5.98
N ILE A 340 9.04 22.90 5.34
CA ILE A 340 8.84 21.45 5.57
C ILE A 340 9.31 21.17 7.00
N CYS A 341 8.67 20.25 7.73
CA CYS A 341 9.33 19.60 8.87
C CYS A 341 10.53 18.81 8.31
N SER A 342 11.66 19.48 8.15
CA SER A 342 12.84 18.95 7.48
C SER A 342 13.74 18.13 8.43
N ASP A 343 13.35 18.01 9.69
CA ASP A 343 14.08 17.21 10.68
C ASP A 343 13.31 15.95 11.07
N LYS A 344 13.84 14.79 10.66
CA LYS A 344 13.35 13.46 11.04
C LYS A 344 13.30 13.27 12.56
N ALA A 345 14.21 13.90 13.32
CA ALA A 345 14.22 13.82 14.77
C ALA A 345 13.06 14.63 15.38
N GLN A 346 12.81 15.84 14.88
CA GLN A 346 11.63 16.63 15.24
C GLN A 346 10.33 15.89 14.91
N PHE A 347 10.21 15.33 13.69
CA PHE A 347 9.06 14.51 13.30
C PHE A 347 8.86 13.35 14.29
N SER A 348 9.92 12.60 14.58
CA SER A 348 9.86 11.42 15.46
C SER A 348 9.41 11.79 16.89
N ARG A 349 9.85 12.93 17.41
CA ARG A 349 9.44 13.43 18.73
C ARG A 349 7.95 13.76 18.75
N ILE A 350 7.49 14.61 17.83
CA ILE A 350 6.08 15.04 17.74
C ILE A 350 5.17 13.83 17.51
N HIS A 351 5.58 12.92 16.60
CA HIS A 351 4.83 11.70 16.31
C HIS A 351 4.67 10.82 17.55
N THR A 352 5.74 10.65 18.34
CA THR A 352 5.71 9.84 19.57
C THR A 352 4.77 10.43 20.62
N GLU A 353 4.73 11.75 20.76
CA GLU A 353 3.81 12.45 21.67
C GLU A 353 2.35 12.21 21.25
N LEU A 354 2.03 12.48 19.99
CA LEU A 354 0.67 12.29 19.44
C LEU A 354 0.24 10.82 19.41
N PHE A 355 1.18 9.90 19.17
CA PHE A 355 0.94 8.46 19.27
C PHE A 355 0.52 8.07 20.68
N THR A 356 1.23 8.56 21.69
CA THR A 356 0.94 8.28 23.10
C THR A 356 -0.42 8.87 23.51
N GLU A 357 -0.74 10.07 23.05
CA GLU A 357 -2.04 10.69 23.25
C GLU A 357 -3.16 9.87 22.58
N SER A 358 -2.95 9.43 21.33
CA SER A 358 -3.92 8.62 20.58
C SER A 358 -4.21 7.28 21.25
N LEU A 359 -3.21 6.66 21.88
CA LEU A 359 -3.39 5.46 22.68
C LEU A 359 -4.14 5.72 24.00
N SER A 360 -3.86 6.86 24.64
CA SER A 360 -4.44 7.23 25.94
C SER A 360 -5.90 7.66 25.83
N ASN A 361 -6.25 8.31 24.72
CA ASN A 361 -7.62 8.74 24.41
C ASN A 361 -8.55 7.58 24.01
N GLY A 362 -8.05 6.33 24.01
CA GLY A 362 -8.83 5.14 24.29
C GLY A 362 -10.02 4.86 23.36
N GLN A 363 -9.78 3.96 22.41
CA GLN A 363 -10.76 3.22 21.61
C GLN A 363 -11.55 4.04 20.59
N ILE A 364 -11.34 3.67 19.32
CA ILE A 364 -12.36 3.83 18.29
C ILE A 364 -13.67 3.27 18.88
N GLU A 365 -14.74 4.06 18.79
CA GLU A 365 -15.95 3.96 19.61
C GLU A 365 -16.41 2.52 19.87
N LYS A 366 -16.55 2.16 21.16
CA LYS A 366 -17.10 0.87 21.60
C LYS A 366 -18.48 0.55 21.04
N ASP A 367 -19.25 1.58 20.68
CA ASP A 367 -20.58 1.40 20.12
C ASP A 367 -20.54 0.83 18.69
N GLY A 368 -19.40 0.90 17.99
CA GLY A 368 -19.17 0.17 16.74
C GLY A 368 -20.03 0.61 15.56
N LEU A 369 -19.50 0.41 14.35
CA LEU A 369 -20.19 0.69 13.09
C LEU A 369 -21.59 0.01 13.05
N ASN A 370 -21.69 -1.21 13.59
CA ASN A 370 -22.94 -1.99 13.66
C ASN A 370 -24.06 -1.33 14.48
N SER A 371 -23.77 -0.60 15.55
CA SER A 371 -24.81 0.06 16.35
C SER A 371 -25.40 1.26 15.61
N ILE A 372 -24.54 2.03 14.93
CA ILE A 372 -24.95 3.20 14.16
C ILE A 372 -25.80 2.77 12.97
N ILE A 373 -25.36 1.73 12.26
CA ILE A 373 -26.04 1.23 11.06
C ILE A 373 -27.46 0.76 11.35
N LYS A 374 -27.72 0.14 12.50
CA LYS A 374 -29.08 -0.25 12.93
C LYS A 374 -30.03 0.94 13.06
N THR A 375 -29.50 2.15 13.22
CA THR A 375 -30.27 3.39 13.35
C THR A 375 -30.31 4.23 12.06
N LEU A 376 -29.67 3.78 10.99
CA LEU A 376 -29.65 4.50 9.71
C LEU A 376 -30.96 4.32 8.94
N THR A 377 -31.32 5.37 8.21
CA THR A 377 -32.37 5.30 7.21
C THR A 377 -31.92 4.36 6.09
N PRO A 378 -32.67 3.29 5.78
CA PRO A 378 -32.28 2.35 4.73
C PRO A 378 -32.33 3.03 3.36
N SER A 379 -31.34 2.74 2.51
CA SER A 379 -31.38 3.15 1.11
C SER A 379 -32.50 2.37 0.40
N ARG A 380 -33.59 3.05 0.04
CA ARG A 380 -34.66 2.48 -0.79
C ARG A 380 -34.38 2.83 -2.23
N GLN A 381 -33.72 1.93 -2.94
CA GLN A 381 -33.60 2.09 -4.39
C GLN A 381 -34.69 1.34 -5.12
N SER A 382 -35.37 2.07 -6.00
CA SER A 382 -36.27 1.46 -6.98
C SER A 382 -35.47 0.97 -8.18
N GLN A 383 -35.97 -0.07 -8.86
CA GLN A 383 -35.37 -0.56 -10.10
C GLN A 383 -35.31 0.53 -11.19
N CYS A 384 -36.26 1.48 -11.18
CA CYS A 384 -36.24 2.63 -12.08
C CYS A 384 -35.03 3.55 -11.87
N GLN A 385 -34.65 3.83 -10.62
CA GLN A 385 -33.48 4.67 -10.30
C GLN A 385 -32.18 4.01 -10.74
N LEU A 386 -32.08 2.68 -10.66
CA LEU A 386 -30.90 1.95 -11.14
C LEU A 386 -30.76 2.07 -12.67
N LEU A 387 -31.87 1.94 -13.41
CA LEU A 387 -31.89 2.09 -14.86
C LEU A 387 -31.54 3.52 -15.30
N GLU A 388 -32.03 4.54 -14.58
CA GLU A 388 -31.67 5.93 -14.81
C GLU A 388 -30.17 6.19 -14.57
N LEU A 389 -29.61 5.58 -13.52
CA LEU A 389 -28.18 5.65 -13.23
C LEU A 389 -27.35 4.99 -14.33
N GLU A 390 -27.72 3.79 -14.78
CA GLU A 390 -27.04 3.10 -15.89
C GLU A 390 -27.07 3.91 -17.18
N GLN A 391 -28.22 4.50 -17.54
CA GLN A 391 -28.35 5.40 -18.69
C GLN A 391 -27.56 6.69 -18.52
N GLY A 392 -27.45 7.20 -17.29
CA GLY A 392 -26.62 8.34 -16.95
C GLY A 392 -25.14 8.05 -17.18
N LEU A 393 -24.65 6.92 -16.67
CA LEU A 393 -23.26 6.48 -16.78
C LEU A 393 -22.86 6.16 -18.23
N ASP A 394 -23.77 5.61 -19.03
CA ASP A 394 -23.54 5.32 -20.46
C ASP A 394 -23.12 6.57 -21.26
N LYS A 395 -23.64 7.75 -20.89
CA LYS A 395 -23.26 9.04 -21.53
C LYS A 395 -21.78 9.40 -21.36
N PHE A 396 -21.12 8.77 -20.39
CA PHE A 396 -19.73 9.00 -20.02
C PHE A 396 -18.82 7.82 -20.36
N ASP A 397 -19.31 6.87 -21.18
CA ASP A 397 -18.64 5.60 -21.46
C ASP A 397 -18.30 4.81 -20.16
N LEU A 398 -19.16 4.93 -19.14
CA LEU A 398 -19.04 4.22 -17.85
C LEU A 398 -20.14 3.18 -17.69
N GLU A 399 -19.86 2.14 -16.89
CA GLU A 399 -20.83 1.10 -16.53
C GLU A 399 -20.79 0.74 -15.04
N LEU A 400 -21.91 0.24 -14.53
CA LEU A 400 -21.97 -0.36 -13.21
C LEU A 400 -21.27 -1.73 -13.24
N VAL A 401 -20.46 -1.98 -12.22
CA VAL A 401 -19.78 -3.25 -12.01
C VAL A 401 -20.79 -4.30 -11.58
N ASP A 402 -20.87 -5.40 -12.34
CA ASP A 402 -21.58 -6.59 -11.90
C ASP A 402 -20.74 -7.35 -10.86
N TRP A 403 -21.09 -7.18 -9.59
CA TRP A 403 -20.42 -7.86 -8.48
C TRP A 403 -20.53 -9.39 -8.53
N PHE A 404 -21.50 -9.96 -9.25
CA PHE A 404 -21.56 -11.41 -9.47
C PHE A 404 -20.37 -11.87 -10.31
N ILE A 405 -20.02 -11.13 -11.37
CA ILE A 405 -18.85 -11.40 -12.21
C ILE A 405 -17.56 -11.30 -11.39
N VAL A 406 -17.40 -10.21 -10.62
CA VAL A 406 -16.21 -9.99 -9.79
C VAL A 406 -16.03 -11.11 -8.76
N LYS A 407 -17.10 -11.53 -8.08
CA LYS A 407 -17.08 -12.68 -7.15
C LYS A 407 -16.72 -13.98 -7.88
N GLY A 408 -17.27 -14.19 -9.07
CA GLY A 408 -16.97 -15.35 -9.92
C GLY A 408 -15.50 -15.41 -10.33
N LEU A 409 -14.90 -14.28 -10.69
CA LEU A 409 -13.47 -14.18 -11.04
C LEU A 409 -12.58 -14.37 -9.81
N ALA A 410 -12.93 -13.74 -8.67
CA ALA A 410 -12.18 -13.88 -7.42
C ALA A 410 -12.13 -15.35 -6.93
N SER A 411 -13.23 -16.10 -7.07
CA SER A 411 -13.28 -17.51 -6.66
C SER A 411 -12.47 -18.46 -7.56
N LYS A 412 -12.17 -18.04 -8.79
CA LYS A 412 -11.38 -18.80 -9.77
C LYS A 412 -9.94 -18.34 -9.88
N ASP A 413 -9.52 -17.44 -9.00
CA ASP A 413 -8.19 -16.86 -9.03
C ASP A 413 -7.13 -17.98 -8.90
N PRO A 414 -6.23 -18.16 -9.89
CA PRO A 414 -5.14 -19.13 -9.79
C PRO A 414 -4.15 -18.79 -8.66
N PHE A 415 -4.10 -17.53 -8.21
CA PHE A 415 -3.25 -17.12 -7.11
C PHE A 415 -3.86 -17.57 -5.77
N LYS A 416 -3.13 -18.43 -5.06
CA LYS A 416 -3.55 -18.99 -3.76
C LYS A 416 -3.60 -17.97 -2.61
N ARG A 417 -3.04 -16.77 -2.78
CA ARG A 417 -2.95 -15.76 -1.73
C ARG A 417 -4.01 -14.70 -1.92
N LEU A 418 -4.81 -14.49 -0.89
CA LEU A 418 -5.85 -13.46 -0.84
C LEU A 418 -5.37 -12.30 0.04
N TYR A 419 -5.77 -11.07 -0.30
CA TYR A 419 -5.39 -9.87 0.44
C TYR A 419 -6.60 -9.16 1.04
N THR A 420 -7.59 -9.93 1.47
CA THR A 420 -8.84 -9.41 2.01
C THR A 420 -8.74 -9.00 3.48
N ALA A 421 -9.77 -8.32 4.00
CA ALA A 421 -9.78 -7.87 5.40
C ALA A 421 -9.74 -9.04 6.38
N SER A 422 -10.55 -10.08 6.13
CA SER A 422 -10.55 -11.31 6.93
C SER A 422 -9.18 -12.00 6.95
N GLU A 423 -8.52 -12.10 5.79
CA GLU A 423 -7.19 -12.73 5.70
C GLU A 423 -6.12 -11.90 6.42
N GLY A 424 -6.19 -10.57 6.34
CA GLY A 424 -5.29 -9.68 7.08
C GLY A 424 -5.42 -9.83 8.60
N ILE A 425 -6.66 -9.94 9.10
CA ILE A 425 -6.93 -10.20 10.53
C ILE A 425 -6.41 -11.59 10.94
N ASN A 426 -6.67 -12.62 10.14
CA ASN A 426 -6.18 -13.98 10.39
C ASN A 426 -4.65 -14.04 10.41
N ALA A 427 -3.99 -13.34 9.48
CA ALA A 427 -2.54 -13.24 9.43
C ALA A 427 -1.98 -12.59 10.69
N LEU A 428 -2.57 -11.47 11.14
CA LEU A 428 -2.20 -10.81 12.39
C LEU A 428 -2.39 -11.73 13.60
N ASP A 429 -3.54 -12.39 13.71
CA ASP A 429 -3.82 -13.30 14.82
C ASP A 429 -2.87 -14.50 14.84
N SER A 430 -2.50 -15.02 13.67
CA SER A 430 -1.48 -16.05 13.54
C SER A 430 -0.11 -15.56 14.02
N ILE A 431 0.33 -14.37 13.59
CA ILE A 431 1.62 -13.78 14.00
C ILE A 431 1.68 -13.61 15.52
N VAL A 432 0.59 -13.09 16.12
CA VAL A 432 0.57 -12.76 17.55
C VAL A 432 0.38 -14.00 18.44
N SER A 433 -0.25 -15.05 17.90
CA SER A 433 -0.48 -16.32 18.61
C SER A 433 0.69 -17.31 18.48
N HIS A 434 1.36 -17.33 17.32
CA HIS A 434 2.44 -18.26 17.01
C HIS A 434 3.79 -17.55 16.90
N LEU A 435 4.19 -16.91 17.99
CA LEU A 435 5.51 -16.26 18.07
C LEU A 435 6.61 -17.29 17.93
N SER A 436 7.45 -17.10 16.92
CA SER A 436 8.59 -17.97 16.69
C SER A 436 9.62 -17.88 17.81
N SER A 437 10.42 -18.93 17.94
CA SER A 437 11.60 -18.93 18.82
C SER A 437 12.82 -18.27 18.19
N GLY A 438 12.74 -17.88 16.91
CA GLY A 438 13.84 -17.30 16.14
C GLY A 438 13.90 -15.77 16.21
N PRO A 439 14.97 -15.14 15.68
CA PRO A 439 15.05 -13.69 15.57
C PRO A 439 13.98 -13.16 14.62
N THR A 440 13.19 -12.18 15.07
CA THR A 440 12.08 -11.59 14.30
C THR A 440 12.51 -11.09 12.92
N ILE A 441 13.72 -10.52 12.82
CA ILE A 441 14.26 -10.04 11.55
C ILE A 441 14.45 -11.14 10.49
N GLN A 442 14.81 -12.37 10.91
CA GLN A 442 14.97 -13.48 9.97
C GLN A 442 13.63 -13.94 9.41
N GLU A 443 12.56 -13.84 10.19
CA GLU A 443 11.21 -14.15 9.71
C GLU A 443 10.71 -13.10 8.72
N GLU A 444 10.96 -11.83 9.03
CA GLU A 444 10.58 -10.70 8.16
C GLU A 444 11.30 -10.77 6.81
N LEU A 445 12.60 -11.09 6.79
CA LEU A 445 13.37 -11.30 5.56
C LEU A 445 12.94 -12.54 4.76
N ARG A 446 12.19 -13.48 5.38
CA ARG A 446 11.57 -14.63 4.69
C ARG A 446 10.13 -14.36 4.25
N GLY A 447 9.62 -13.16 4.51
CA GLY A 447 8.27 -12.74 4.13
C GLY A 447 7.20 -13.05 5.16
N GLY A 448 7.59 -13.30 6.42
CA GLY A 448 6.72 -13.47 7.57
C GLY A 448 6.85 -12.31 8.56
N GLY A 449 6.57 -12.56 9.83
CA GLY A 449 6.65 -11.57 10.90
C GLY A 449 5.68 -10.41 10.71
N ILE A 450 5.87 -9.31 11.45
CA ILE A 450 4.92 -8.19 11.42
C ILE A 450 4.88 -7.48 10.05
N MET A 451 6.01 -7.47 9.34
CA MET A 451 6.14 -6.80 8.04
C MET A 451 5.30 -7.45 6.94
N SER A 452 4.92 -8.73 7.07
CA SER A 452 4.03 -9.38 6.11
C SER A 452 2.62 -8.79 6.10
N LEU A 453 2.27 -7.94 7.08
CA LEU A 453 1.01 -7.20 7.12
C LEU A 453 1.04 -5.92 6.27
N GLN A 454 2.22 -5.45 5.84
CA GLN A 454 2.34 -4.20 5.10
C GLN A 454 1.53 -4.17 3.79
N PRO A 455 1.51 -5.23 2.96
CA PRO A 455 0.63 -5.28 1.79
C PRO A 455 -0.84 -5.04 2.12
N PHE A 456 -1.36 -5.63 3.21
CA PHE A 456 -2.76 -5.45 3.63
C PHE A 456 -3.03 -4.01 4.09
N ILE A 457 -2.09 -3.41 4.83
CA ILE A 457 -2.20 -2.03 5.30
C ILE A 457 -2.16 -1.05 4.13
N ARG A 458 -1.24 -1.27 3.18
CA ARG A 458 -1.10 -0.44 1.98
C ARG A 458 -2.31 -0.57 1.07
N HIS A 459 -2.77 -1.79 0.85
CA HIS A 459 -3.98 -2.08 0.07
C HIS A 459 -5.24 -1.52 0.75
N GLY A 460 -5.23 -1.36 2.07
CA GLY A 460 -6.32 -0.76 2.83
C GLY A 460 -7.30 -1.75 3.45
N THR A 461 -7.01 -3.05 3.35
CA THR A 461 -7.82 -4.14 3.92
C THR A 461 -7.50 -4.41 5.39
N LEU A 462 -6.37 -3.90 5.91
CA LEU A 462 -6.02 -3.93 7.33
C LEU A 462 -5.62 -2.53 7.81
N SER A 463 -5.93 -2.20 9.07
CA SER A 463 -5.55 -0.93 9.69
C SER A 463 -4.32 -1.06 10.58
N SER A 464 -3.39 -0.11 10.46
CA SER A 464 -2.26 0.01 11.40
C SER A 464 -2.74 0.29 12.83
N ILE A 465 -3.88 0.97 13.00
CA ILE A 465 -4.51 1.20 14.30
C ILE A 465 -4.96 -0.13 14.91
N TYR A 466 -5.64 -0.97 14.12
CA TYR A 466 -6.08 -2.28 14.55
C TYR A 466 -4.90 -3.18 14.94
N VAL A 467 -3.86 -3.22 14.11
CA VAL A 467 -2.62 -3.98 14.39
C VAL A 467 -2.02 -3.59 15.74
N MET A 468 -1.83 -2.29 15.98
CA MET A 468 -1.24 -1.83 17.25
C MET A 468 -2.13 -2.10 18.45
N GLN A 469 -3.45 -1.89 18.34
CA GLN A 469 -4.39 -2.20 19.41
C GLN A 469 -4.40 -3.69 19.76
N ARG A 470 -4.35 -4.56 18.75
CA ARG A 470 -4.30 -6.02 18.94
C ARG A 470 -3.00 -6.47 19.60
N VAL A 471 -1.86 -5.95 19.16
CA VAL A 471 -0.55 -6.25 19.79
C VAL A 471 -0.53 -5.78 21.25
N LEU A 472 -1.02 -4.57 21.54
CA LEU A 472 -1.12 -4.04 22.91
C LEU A 472 -2.05 -4.88 23.80
N SER A 473 -3.21 -5.28 23.27
CA SER A 473 -4.14 -6.19 23.93
C SER A 473 -3.45 -7.49 24.34
N MET A 474 -2.68 -8.09 23.43
CA MET A 474 -1.98 -9.35 23.69
C MET A 474 -0.80 -9.19 24.65
N ILE A 475 -0.11 -8.06 24.64
CA ILE A 475 0.90 -7.72 25.65
C ILE A 475 0.29 -7.68 27.05
N ASN A 476 -0.86 -7.02 27.19
CA ASN A 476 -1.55 -6.93 28.47
C ASN A 476 -2.02 -8.32 28.96
N LEU A 477 -2.48 -9.17 28.04
CA LEU A 477 -2.84 -10.56 28.35
C LEU A 477 -1.63 -11.39 28.80
N ALA A 478 -0.51 -11.31 28.08
CA ALA A 478 0.72 -12.03 28.42
C ALA A 478 1.27 -11.57 29.79
N LYS A 479 1.22 -10.25 30.06
CA LYS A 479 1.58 -9.68 31.36
C LYS A 479 0.70 -10.22 32.49
N ALA A 480 -0.60 -10.33 32.27
CA ALA A 480 -1.54 -10.86 33.26
C ALA A 480 -1.34 -12.37 33.52
N ARG A 481 -0.82 -13.12 32.54
CA ARG A 481 -0.51 -14.56 32.64
C ARG A 481 0.91 -14.86 33.17
N ASP A 482 1.73 -13.83 33.43
CA ASP A 482 3.15 -13.93 33.78
C ASP A 482 3.99 -14.76 32.77
N ASP A 483 3.59 -14.78 31.49
CA ASP A 483 4.38 -15.40 30.44
C ASP A 483 5.46 -14.42 29.95
N ARG A 484 6.60 -14.43 30.65
CA ARG A 484 7.72 -13.51 30.37
C ARG A 484 8.29 -13.65 28.97
N LYS A 485 8.31 -14.86 28.41
CA LYS A 485 8.87 -15.11 27.07
C LYS A 485 7.94 -14.54 26.01
N GLN A 486 6.65 -14.84 26.11
CA GLN A 486 5.65 -14.28 25.21
C GLN A 486 5.58 -12.76 25.33
N PHE A 487 5.62 -12.21 26.55
CA PHE A 487 5.64 -10.77 26.79
C PHE A 487 6.83 -10.09 26.11
N ALA A 488 8.04 -10.63 26.25
CA ALA A 488 9.23 -10.08 25.60
C ALA A 488 9.14 -10.12 24.07
N ALA A 489 8.69 -11.24 23.50
CA ALA A 489 8.51 -11.37 22.05
C ALA A 489 7.45 -10.40 21.51
N LEU A 490 6.32 -10.23 22.20
CA LEU A 490 5.29 -9.26 21.85
C LEU A 490 5.79 -7.81 21.95
N LYS A 491 6.69 -7.50 22.89
CA LYS A 491 7.33 -6.18 22.99
C LYS A 491 8.26 -5.90 21.80
N VAL A 492 8.99 -6.91 21.32
CA VAL A 492 9.77 -6.79 20.08
C VAL A 492 8.84 -6.53 18.89
N LEU A 493 7.76 -7.31 18.76
CA LEU A 493 6.76 -7.07 17.70
C LEU A 493 6.14 -5.67 17.78
N GLN A 494 5.78 -5.21 18.97
CA GLN A 494 5.28 -3.85 19.19
C GLN A 494 6.28 -2.81 18.68
N SER A 495 7.56 -2.96 19.02
CA SER A 495 8.61 -2.05 18.57
C SER A 495 8.75 -2.05 17.04
N ARG A 496 8.73 -3.23 16.40
CA ARG A 496 8.82 -3.36 14.94
C ARG A 496 7.59 -2.77 14.24
N ALA A 497 6.39 -3.08 14.74
CA ALA A 497 5.13 -2.53 14.23
C ALA A 497 5.11 -1.00 14.32
N MET A 498 5.52 -0.46 15.47
CA MET A 498 5.60 0.97 15.71
C MET A 498 6.59 1.66 14.76
N GLU A 499 7.74 1.04 14.53
CA GLU A 499 8.77 1.58 13.63
C GLU A 499 8.26 1.65 12.19
N TYR A 500 7.87 0.51 11.61
CA TYR A 500 7.71 0.39 10.16
C TYR A 500 6.27 0.57 9.70
N LEU A 501 5.30 -0.03 10.38
CA LEU A 501 3.89 0.02 9.97
C LEU A 501 3.20 1.31 10.40
N VAL A 502 3.78 2.01 11.37
CA VAL A 502 3.24 3.23 11.94
C VAL A 502 4.15 4.42 11.63
N ARG A 503 5.31 4.56 12.27
CA ARG A 503 6.10 5.81 12.21
C ARG A 503 6.68 6.09 10.82
N ASP A 504 7.44 5.15 10.26
CA ASP A 504 8.07 5.31 8.94
C ASP A 504 6.99 5.52 7.86
N ARG A 505 5.89 4.77 7.95
CA ARG A 505 4.76 4.93 7.03
C ARG A 505 4.05 6.27 7.17
N ASP A 506 3.67 6.69 8.39
CA ASP A 506 3.02 7.98 8.61
C ASP A 506 3.93 9.14 8.18
N HIS A 507 5.25 8.99 8.33
CA HIS A 507 6.24 9.94 7.83
C HIS A 507 6.21 10.05 6.31
N ALA A 508 6.18 8.90 5.61
CA ALA A 508 6.07 8.87 4.17
C ALA A 508 4.77 9.53 3.67
N LEU A 509 3.64 9.25 4.33
CA LEU A 509 2.36 9.90 4.02
C LEU A 509 2.40 11.41 4.28
N TYR A 510 3.03 11.83 5.39
CA TYR A 510 3.24 13.23 5.72
C TYR A 510 4.06 13.96 4.67
N LEU A 511 5.22 13.41 4.30
CA LEU A 511 6.06 13.99 3.24
C LEU A 511 5.31 14.07 1.92
N SER A 512 4.57 13.02 1.56
CA SER A 512 3.78 13.01 0.32
C SER A 512 2.72 14.11 0.32
N MET A 513 1.97 14.27 1.40
CA MET A 513 0.99 15.34 1.53
C MET A 513 1.64 16.73 1.42
N GLN A 514 2.76 16.95 2.11
CA GLN A 514 3.47 18.22 2.12
C GLN A 514 4.02 18.58 0.74
N LEU A 515 4.72 17.65 0.11
CA LEU A 515 5.43 17.88 -1.15
C LEU A 515 4.45 17.97 -2.32
N SER A 516 3.39 17.17 -2.33
CA SER A 516 2.36 17.22 -3.38
C SER A 516 1.52 18.49 -3.32
N SER A 517 1.25 19.04 -2.13
CA SER A 517 0.49 20.30 -1.99
C SER A 517 1.13 21.48 -2.73
N ARG A 518 2.47 21.48 -2.86
CA ARG A 518 3.23 22.50 -3.58
C ARG A 518 3.02 22.42 -5.09
N LEU A 519 2.85 21.21 -5.63
CA LEU A 519 2.59 21.00 -7.05
C LEU A 519 1.24 21.61 -7.44
N VAL A 520 0.24 21.49 -6.57
CA VAL A 520 -1.11 22.05 -6.80
C VAL A 520 -1.14 23.58 -6.66
N SER A 521 -0.34 24.15 -5.75
CA SER A 521 -0.43 25.56 -5.35
C SER A 521 0.31 26.54 -6.26
N ARG A 522 1.09 26.05 -7.24
CA ARG A 522 1.99 26.89 -8.03
C ARG A 522 1.19 27.67 -9.09
N PRO A 523 1.20 29.03 -9.07
CA PRO A 523 0.56 29.80 -10.12
C PRO A 523 1.24 29.49 -11.46
N GLN A 524 0.43 29.29 -12.51
CA GLN A 524 0.88 29.12 -13.90
C GLN A 524 1.53 30.42 -14.43
N GLN A 525 2.70 30.77 -13.90
CA GLN A 525 3.58 31.80 -14.46
C GLN A 525 4.76 31.09 -15.11
N TYR A 526 4.55 30.55 -16.31
CA TYR A 526 5.64 30.27 -17.23
C TYR A 526 5.26 30.79 -18.61
N ASP A 527 6.17 31.61 -19.13
CA ASP A 527 6.10 32.31 -20.41
C ASP A 527 5.64 31.40 -21.55
N SER A 528 4.78 31.97 -22.36
CA SER A 528 4.40 31.50 -23.68
C SER A 528 5.64 31.26 -24.55
N GLN A 529 6.17 30.03 -24.61
CA GLN A 529 6.79 29.49 -25.84
C GLN A 529 7.19 28.00 -25.84
N LEU A 530 6.97 27.20 -24.80
CA LEU A 530 7.13 25.74 -24.90
C LEU A 530 5.97 25.03 -24.16
N GLU A 531 5.02 24.50 -24.92
CA GLU A 531 4.14 23.35 -24.61
C GLU A 531 3.62 23.17 -23.16
N SER A 532 3.37 24.26 -22.43
CA SER A 532 2.92 24.23 -21.03
C SER A 532 1.42 23.97 -20.83
N THR A 533 0.72 23.56 -21.89
CA THR A 533 -0.68 23.09 -21.81
C THR A 533 -0.80 21.66 -21.29
N GLN A 534 0.31 20.93 -21.13
CA GLN A 534 0.29 19.50 -20.77
C GLN A 534 0.18 19.20 -19.27
N LEU A 535 0.53 20.14 -18.37
CA LEU A 535 0.46 19.86 -16.92
C LEU A 535 -0.97 19.82 -16.34
N PHE A 536 -1.96 20.35 -17.08
CA PHE A 536 -3.37 20.32 -16.68
C PHE A 536 -4.32 19.76 -17.74
N ASN A 537 -3.79 19.35 -18.90
CA ASN A 537 -4.50 18.42 -19.79
C ASN A 537 -4.37 17.01 -19.21
N PHE A 538 -4.90 16.78 -18.00
CA PHE A 538 -5.21 15.44 -17.53
C PHE A 538 -6.28 14.90 -18.44
N THR A 539 -5.85 14.27 -19.54
CA THR A 539 -6.74 13.61 -20.47
C THR A 539 -7.47 12.49 -19.72
N THR A 540 -8.71 12.80 -19.36
CA THR A 540 -9.91 11.99 -19.60
C THR A 540 -10.16 10.76 -18.73
N THR A 541 -9.23 10.34 -17.88
CA THR A 541 -9.43 9.17 -17.01
C THR A 541 -8.95 9.46 -15.60
N THR A 542 -9.83 9.29 -14.61
CA THR A 542 -9.49 9.47 -13.20
C THR A 542 -8.41 8.46 -12.78
N HIS A 543 -7.50 8.84 -11.89
CA HIS A 543 -6.46 7.93 -11.36
C HIS A 543 -7.06 6.61 -10.81
N SER A 544 -8.25 6.71 -10.20
CA SER A 544 -8.99 5.55 -9.70
C SER A 544 -9.38 4.53 -10.81
N LEU A 545 -9.46 4.98 -12.07
CA LEU A 545 -9.78 4.15 -13.24
C LEU A 545 -8.55 3.72 -14.06
N ASP A 546 -7.40 4.41 -13.91
CA ASP A 546 -6.11 3.99 -14.47
C ASP A 546 -4.99 4.06 -13.41
N PRO A 547 -4.82 3.02 -12.58
CA PRO A 547 -3.76 2.97 -11.58
C PRO A 547 -2.36 2.77 -12.18
N SER A 548 -2.24 2.63 -13.51
CA SER A 548 -0.96 2.48 -14.22
C SER A 548 -0.36 3.80 -14.70
N GLN A 549 -1.05 4.92 -14.46
CA GLN A 549 -0.56 6.26 -14.78
C GLN A 549 0.76 6.55 -14.05
N SER A 550 1.77 7.02 -14.79
CA SER A 550 3.04 7.47 -14.22
C SER A 550 2.91 8.90 -13.67
N TYR A 551 3.55 9.13 -12.54
CA TYR A 551 3.69 10.42 -11.86
C TYR A 551 5.15 10.87 -11.81
N LEU A 552 5.99 10.33 -12.71
CA LEU A 552 7.43 10.60 -12.75
C LEU A 552 7.75 12.09 -12.75
N ASP A 553 7.09 12.89 -13.59
CA ASP A 553 7.36 14.34 -13.67
C ASP A 553 7.08 15.03 -12.34
N ALA A 554 5.98 14.66 -11.68
CA ALA A 554 5.64 15.16 -10.35
C ALA A 554 6.66 14.70 -9.29
N TYR A 555 7.18 13.47 -9.39
CA TYR A 555 8.24 12.98 -8.51
C TYR A 555 9.56 13.72 -8.73
N ILE A 556 9.95 14.00 -9.98
CA ILE A 556 11.15 14.78 -10.30
C ILE A 556 11.08 16.18 -9.68
N GLU A 557 9.90 16.80 -9.65
CA GLU A 557 9.72 18.12 -9.02
C GLU A 557 9.85 18.08 -7.48
N ILE A 558 9.57 16.93 -6.86
CA ILE A 558 9.63 16.73 -5.41
C ILE A 558 11.05 16.35 -4.94
N LEU A 559 11.81 15.65 -5.78
CA LEU A 559 13.15 15.17 -5.47
C LEU A 559 14.16 16.31 -5.25
N PRO A 560 15.30 16.04 -4.60
CA PRO A 560 16.33 17.05 -4.41
C PRO A 560 16.78 17.69 -5.71
N LYS A 561 17.10 19.00 -5.67
CA LYS A 561 17.50 19.78 -6.85
C LYS A 561 18.58 19.09 -7.68
N TRP A 562 19.60 18.53 -7.04
CA TRP A 562 20.68 17.81 -7.72
C TRP A 562 20.19 16.54 -8.44
N VAL A 563 19.21 15.81 -7.88
CA VAL A 563 18.59 14.65 -8.53
C VAL A 563 17.75 15.13 -9.73
N ALA A 564 16.94 16.15 -9.53
CA ALA A 564 16.09 16.71 -10.58
C ALA A 564 16.91 17.28 -11.75
N GLU A 565 18.02 17.97 -11.46
CA GLU A 565 18.99 18.46 -12.44
C GLU A 565 19.66 17.29 -13.16
N SER A 566 20.11 16.25 -12.43
CA SER A 566 20.69 15.04 -13.04
C SER A 566 19.71 14.32 -13.99
N CYS A 567 18.40 14.35 -13.70
CA CYS A 567 17.38 13.82 -14.59
C CYS A 567 17.21 14.65 -15.87
N ARG A 568 17.41 15.98 -15.79
CA ARG A 568 17.29 16.90 -16.93
C ARG A 568 18.56 16.95 -17.79
N GLU A 569 19.73 16.82 -17.18
CA GLU A 569 21.04 16.84 -17.85
C GLU A 569 21.31 15.57 -18.68
N GLY A 570 20.70 14.45 -18.29
CA GLY A 570 20.76 13.18 -19.03
C GLY A 570 20.23 13.24 -20.47
N ALA A 571 19.53 14.31 -20.86
CA ALA A 571 19.09 14.53 -22.24
C ALA A 571 20.18 15.08 -23.17
N GLY A 572 21.32 15.55 -22.65
CA GLY A 572 22.24 16.40 -23.43
C GLY A 572 23.73 16.10 -23.41
N VAL A 573 24.27 15.28 -22.50
CA VAL A 573 25.74 15.13 -22.39
C VAL A 573 26.16 13.67 -22.34
N GLY A 574 26.63 13.17 -23.49
CA GLY A 574 27.33 11.90 -23.60
C GLY A 574 28.60 11.89 -22.77
N LYS A 575 28.50 11.41 -21.53
CA LYS A 575 29.60 10.67 -20.90
C LYS A 575 29.30 9.19 -21.17
N THR A 576 30.09 8.58 -22.04
CA THR A 576 30.27 7.14 -22.11
C THR A 576 30.79 6.66 -20.76
N ILE A 577 29.87 6.40 -19.83
CA ILE A 577 30.04 5.34 -18.84
C ILE A 577 30.28 4.09 -19.68
N GLU A 578 31.34 3.34 -19.39
CA GLU A 578 31.64 2.05 -20.05
C GLU A 578 30.32 1.30 -20.22
N ALA A 579 30.05 0.86 -21.45
CA ALA A 579 28.77 0.28 -21.84
C ALA A 579 28.48 -0.98 -21.03
N SER A 580 28.00 -0.81 -19.80
CA SER A 580 27.18 -1.78 -19.11
C SER A 580 26.01 -2.03 -20.06
N LYS A 581 25.83 -3.30 -20.43
CA LYS A 581 24.72 -3.74 -21.27
C LYS A 581 23.44 -3.16 -20.66
N SER A 582 22.81 -2.21 -21.35
CA SER A 582 21.52 -1.64 -20.93
C SER A 582 20.56 -2.82 -20.74
N LEU A 583 20.30 -3.15 -19.48
CA LEU A 583 19.43 -4.25 -19.11
C LEU A 583 18.01 -3.82 -19.45
N TYR A 584 17.28 -4.71 -20.13
CA TYR A 584 15.91 -4.39 -20.51
C TYR A 584 15.04 -4.30 -19.25
N PRO A 585 14.06 -3.37 -19.15
CA PRO A 585 13.15 -3.27 -18.01
C PRO A 585 12.46 -4.60 -17.64
N LEU A 586 12.25 -5.48 -18.63
CA LEU A 586 11.71 -6.82 -18.45
C LEU A 586 12.68 -7.76 -17.71
N GLU A 587 14.00 -7.62 -17.88
CA GLU A 587 15.00 -8.43 -17.17
C GLU A 587 14.99 -8.11 -15.68
N TYR A 588 14.89 -6.83 -15.30
CA TYR A 588 14.68 -6.43 -13.90
C TYR A 588 13.35 -6.96 -13.37
N GLU A 589 12.26 -6.81 -14.12
CA GLU A 589 10.95 -7.28 -13.67
C GLU A 589 10.94 -8.79 -13.37
N LEU A 590 11.63 -9.58 -14.20
CA LEU A 590 11.70 -11.03 -14.09
C LEU A 590 12.79 -11.56 -13.15
N SER A 591 13.50 -10.70 -12.42
CA SER A 591 14.65 -11.08 -11.58
C SER A 591 15.76 -11.81 -12.35
N LYS A 592 16.14 -11.28 -13.53
CA LYS A 592 17.13 -11.90 -14.43
C LYS A 592 18.34 -11.01 -14.71
N THR A 593 18.86 -10.37 -13.67
CA THR A 593 20.11 -9.62 -13.74
C THR A 593 21.31 -10.54 -13.49
N GLU A 594 22.53 -10.06 -13.69
CA GLU A 594 23.76 -10.80 -13.34
C GLU A 594 23.97 -10.91 -11.83
N ASP A 595 23.31 -10.03 -11.06
CA ASP A 595 23.36 -10.02 -9.60
C ASP A 595 22.29 -10.95 -9.01
N SER A 596 22.70 -12.14 -8.58
CA SER A 596 21.81 -13.13 -7.97
C SER A 596 21.16 -12.62 -6.67
N TYR A 597 21.86 -11.77 -5.91
CA TYR A 597 21.33 -11.23 -4.66
C TYR A 597 20.23 -10.19 -4.92
N TRP A 598 20.44 -9.31 -5.92
CA TRP A 598 19.40 -8.40 -6.39
C TRP A 598 18.17 -9.17 -6.91
N ASN A 599 18.41 -10.26 -7.66
CA ASN A 599 17.34 -11.10 -8.20
C ASN A 599 16.49 -11.72 -7.08
N ASP A 600 17.11 -12.17 -5.99
CA ASP A 600 16.40 -12.69 -4.80
C ASP A 600 15.54 -11.60 -4.14
N ILE A 601 16.04 -10.36 -4.03
CA ILE A 601 15.28 -9.22 -3.50
C ILE A 601 14.09 -8.88 -4.40
N GLN A 602 14.30 -8.83 -5.71
CA GLN A 602 13.23 -8.56 -6.66
C GLN A 602 12.20 -9.70 -6.68
N ALA A 603 12.64 -10.96 -6.59
CA ALA A 603 11.75 -12.11 -6.49
C ALA A 603 10.96 -12.07 -5.18
N PHE A 604 11.56 -11.59 -4.09
CA PHE A 604 10.87 -11.33 -2.84
C PHE A 604 9.75 -10.30 -3.04
N LEU A 605 10.04 -9.15 -3.65
CA LEU A 605 9.03 -8.13 -3.95
C LEU A 605 7.90 -8.70 -4.81
N TYR A 606 8.22 -9.45 -5.86
CA TYR A 606 7.23 -10.08 -6.73
C TYR A 606 6.34 -11.09 -5.98
N ASN A 607 6.91 -11.90 -5.09
CA ASN A 607 6.19 -12.97 -4.40
C ASN A 607 5.49 -12.53 -3.10
N ARG A 608 5.94 -11.43 -2.48
CA ARG A 608 5.44 -10.94 -1.18
C ARG A 608 4.67 -9.63 -1.31
N HIS A 609 4.85 -8.90 -2.40
CA HIS A 609 4.19 -7.64 -2.73
C HIS A 609 4.52 -6.47 -1.78
N TYR A 610 5.67 -6.54 -1.11
CA TYR A 610 6.29 -5.45 -0.37
C TYR A 610 7.82 -5.59 -0.37
N GLN A 611 8.55 -4.50 -0.16
CA GLN A 611 9.98 -4.54 0.12
C GLN A 611 10.26 -4.36 1.62
N HIS A 612 11.21 -5.14 2.12
CA HIS A 612 11.73 -4.92 3.46
C HIS A 612 12.62 -3.66 3.48
N PRO A 613 12.53 -2.79 4.50
CA PRO A 613 13.30 -1.53 4.58
C PRO A 613 14.83 -1.67 4.52
N LEU A 614 15.36 -2.88 4.75
CA LEU A 614 16.79 -3.17 4.58
C LEU A 614 17.13 -3.54 3.13
N MET A 615 16.25 -4.27 2.46
CA MET A 615 16.47 -4.78 1.11
C MET A 615 16.28 -3.67 0.06
N ILE A 616 15.37 -2.72 0.34
CA ILE A 616 15.01 -1.64 -0.59
C ILE A 616 16.19 -0.71 -0.93
N LEU A 617 17.14 -0.55 0.00
CA LEU A 617 18.33 0.26 -0.19
C LEU A 617 19.26 -0.33 -1.24
N TYR A 618 19.66 -1.60 -1.05
CA TYR A 618 20.50 -2.31 -2.01
C TYR A 618 19.81 -2.43 -3.37
N TRP A 619 18.52 -2.77 -3.35
CA TRP A 619 17.70 -2.92 -4.56
C TRP A 619 17.66 -1.62 -5.38
N GLY A 620 17.34 -0.50 -4.74
CA GLY A 620 17.26 0.81 -5.40
C GLY A 620 18.62 1.28 -5.88
N TYR A 621 19.65 1.23 -5.02
CA TYR A 621 21.01 1.64 -5.36
C TYR A 621 21.54 0.90 -6.60
N THR A 622 21.31 -0.42 -6.67
CA THR A 622 21.75 -1.24 -7.81
C THR A 622 21.07 -0.81 -9.11
N ILE A 623 19.78 -0.44 -9.08
CA ILE A 623 19.08 0.11 -10.25
C ILE A 623 19.74 1.41 -10.70
N PHE A 624 19.99 2.35 -9.80
CA PHE A 624 20.66 3.62 -10.14
C PHE A 624 22.06 3.40 -10.73
N LYS A 625 22.84 2.49 -10.13
CA LYS A 625 24.19 2.16 -10.58
C LYS A 625 24.23 1.52 -11.98
N SER A 626 23.22 0.71 -12.30
CA SER A 626 23.19 -0.08 -13.55
C SER A 626 22.44 0.60 -14.70
N SER A 627 21.70 1.68 -14.42
CA SER A 627 20.94 2.44 -15.44
C SER A 627 21.85 3.40 -16.21
N SER A 628 21.48 3.73 -17.45
CA SER A 628 22.24 4.68 -18.27
C SER A 628 22.07 6.14 -17.85
N SER A 629 20.99 6.43 -17.11
CA SER A 629 20.70 7.75 -16.58
C SER A 629 19.86 7.68 -15.29
N PHE A 630 19.85 8.78 -14.53
CA PHE A 630 18.98 8.94 -13.36
C PHE A 630 17.50 8.89 -13.71
N LEU A 631 17.11 9.44 -14.87
CA LEU A 631 15.73 9.42 -15.34
C LEU A 631 15.27 7.98 -15.63
N GLU A 632 16.09 7.20 -16.34
CA GLU A 632 15.79 5.79 -16.61
C GLU A 632 15.69 4.98 -15.31
N ALA A 633 16.60 5.21 -14.36
CA ALA A 633 16.56 4.55 -13.06
C ALA A 633 15.25 4.86 -12.30
N LEU A 634 14.84 6.13 -12.27
CA LEU A 634 13.58 6.54 -11.63
C LEU A 634 12.35 5.94 -12.31
N MET A 635 12.31 5.95 -13.64
CA MET A 635 11.25 5.29 -14.41
C MET A 635 11.14 3.81 -14.08
N LEU A 636 12.28 3.13 -14.01
CA LEU A 636 12.35 1.71 -13.70
C LEU A 636 11.89 1.43 -12.27
N VAL A 637 12.35 2.23 -11.31
CA VAL A 637 11.93 2.14 -9.89
C VAL A 637 10.42 2.32 -9.75
N GLU A 638 9.86 3.40 -10.31
CA GLU A 638 8.42 3.66 -10.27
C GLU A 638 7.64 2.49 -10.87
N ARG A 639 8.05 2.04 -12.06
CA ARG A 639 7.40 0.93 -12.76
C ARG A 639 7.43 -0.36 -11.95
N LEU A 640 8.58 -0.74 -11.38
CA LEU A 640 8.71 -1.98 -10.61
C LEU A 640 7.89 -1.93 -9.33
N ILE A 641 7.88 -0.80 -8.63
CA ILE A 641 7.08 -0.62 -7.41
C ILE A 641 5.58 -0.66 -7.75
N THR A 642 5.11 0.13 -8.72
CA THR A 642 3.71 0.15 -9.14
C THR A 642 3.23 -1.23 -9.62
N LYS A 643 4.09 -1.97 -10.32
CA LYS A 643 3.74 -3.28 -10.85
C LYS A 643 3.74 -4.39 -9.80
N CYS A 644 4.73 -4.43 -8.92
CA CYS A 644 4.97 -5.58 -8.04
C CYS A 644 4.47 -5.37 -6.61
N SER A 645 4.38 -4.13 -6.14
CA SER A 645 3.99 -3.80 -4.75
C SER A 645 2.49 -3.60 -4.64
N LEU A 646 1.84 -4.33 -3.73
CA LEU A 646 0.39 -4.28 -3.57
C LEU A 646 -0.01 -2.98 -2.87
N GLY A 647 -0.94 -2.24 -3.48
CA GLY A 647 -1.43 -0.95 -2.97
C GLY A 647 -0.53 0.24 -3.30
N ALA A 648 0.52 0.07 -4.11
CA ALA A 648 1.41 1.16 -4.48
C ALA A 648 0.73 2.28 -5.30
N SER A 649 -0.35 1.97 -6.02
CA SER A 649 -1.16 2.97 -6.69
C SER A 649 -1.96 3.82 -5.70
N THR A 650 -2.42 3.26 -4.58
CA THR A 650 -3.29 3.95 -3.62
C THR A 650 -2.52 4.63 -2.49
N SER A 651 -1.31 4.16 -2.17
CA SER A 651 -0.46 4.67 -1.09
C SER A 651 0.96 4.97 -1.58
N PRO A 652 1.51 6.16 -1.30
CA PRO A 652 2.83 6.57 -1.76
C PRO A 652 3.98 6.04 -0.88
N ASP A 653 3.68 5.29 0.18
CA ASP A 653 4.64 4.93 1.24
C ASP A 653 5.89 4.22 0.72
N GLU A 654 5.77 3.25 -0.19
CA GLU A 654 6.93 2.50 -0.69
C GLU A 654 7.92 3.41 -1.45
N MET A 655 7.41 4.28 -2.33
CA MET A 655 8.21 5.23 -3.11
C MET A 655 8.88 6.26 -2.19
N PHE A 656 8.13 6.85 -1.27
CA PHE A 656 8.67 7.86 -0.35
C PHE A 656 9.64 7.27 0.65
N LEU A 657 9.42 6.04 1.14
CA LEU A 657 10.40 5.34 1.98
C LEU A 657 11.70 5.10 1.23
N LEU A 658 11.64 4.71 -0.04
CA LEU A 658 12.84 4.60 -0.87
C LEU A 658 13.57 5.95 -0.97
N TRP A 659 12.86 7.05 -1.28
CA TRP A 659 13.50 8.36 -1.40
C TRP A 659 14.04 8.91 -0.08
N ILE A 660 13.36 8.70 1.05
CA ILE A 660 13.87 9.05 2.38
C ILE A 660 15.22 8.37 2.60
N ARG A 661 15.34 7.10 2.17
CA ARG A 661 16.54 6.29 2.42
C ARG A 661 17.66 6.54 1.41
N LEU A 662 17.34 6.75 0.14
CA LEU A 662 18.33 7.02 -0.91
C LEU A 662 18.76 8.49 -0.96
N PHE A 663 17.85 9.43 -0.78
CA PHE A 663 18.08 10.84 -1.10
C PHE A 663 17.94 11.79 0.09
N ASP A 664 17.55 11.28 1.27
CA ASP A 664 17.31 12.08 2.48
C ASP A 664 16.39 13.28 2.20
N ILE A 665 15.23 13.01 1.59
CA ILE A 665 14.23 14.05 1.27
C ILE A 665 13.65 14.74 2.51
N SER A 666 13.88 14.18 3.70
CA SER A 666 13.52 14.82 4.96
C SER A 666 14.41 16.04 5.21
N GLY A 667 15.73 15.94 5.05
CA GLY A 667 16.70 17.00 5.34
C GLY A 667 16.77 18.18 4.35
N MET A 668 15.78 18.36 3.46
CA MET A 668 15.84 19.38 2.42
C MET A 668 15.69 20.80 2.97
N ASP A 669 16.81 21.45 3.28
CA ASP A 669 16.89 22.90 3.46
C ASP A 669 16.86 23.56 2.08
N GLN A 670 15.66 23.77 1.53
CA GLN A 670 15.50 24.33 0.17
C GLN A 670 15.93 25.80 0.07
N ASP A 671 16.17 26.45 1.22
CA ASP A 671 16.72 27.79 1.39
C ASP A 671 18.18 27.75 1.86
N ARG A 672 19.13 27.58 0.93
CA ARG A 672 20.34 28.40 1.05
C ARG A 672 19.89 29.84 0.85
N LYS A 673 19.52 30.52 1.94
CA LYS A 673 19.44 31.98 2.03
C LYS A 673 20.77 32.53 1.51
N VAL A 674 20.81 32.95 0.25
CA VAL A 674 21.75 33.97 -0.17
C VAL A 674 21.36 35.17 0.68
N SER A 675 22.22 35.52 1.64
CA SER A 675 22.07 36.69 2.48
C SER A 675 21.69 37.89 1.62
N PRO A 676 20.83 38.83 2.09
CA PRO A 676 20.56 40.03 1.33
C PRO A 676 21.89 40.74 1.12
N SER A 677 22.34 40.80 -0.14
CA SER A 677 23.52 41.57 -0.51
C SER A 677 23.29 43.02 -0.10
N PRO A 678 24.28 43.68 0.52
CA PRO A 678 24.17 45.11 0.77
C PRO A 678 23.98 45.83 -0.55
N SER A 679 23.17 46.89 -0.49
CA SER A 679 22.79 47.70 -1.63
C SER A 679 24.00 48.22 -2.42
N THR A 680 23.72 48.49 -3.69
CA THR A 680 24.46 49.28 -4.68
C THR A 680 25.54 48.61 -5.57
N SER A 681 25.11 48.44 -6.83
CA SER A 681 25.79 48.74 -8.11
C SER A 681 26.36 47.59 -8.97
N LEU A 682 25.82 47.56 -10.20
CA LEU A 682 26.20 46.86 -11.44
C LEU A 682 25.86 45.36 -11.60
N PRO A 683 25.40 44.93 -12.81
CA PRO A 683 24.90 43.58 -13.05
C PRO A 683 26.08 42.62 -13.23
N GLN A 684 26.39 41.85 -12.20
CA GLN A 684 27.13 40.60 -12.35
C GLN A 684 26.12 39.46 -12.46
N GLU A 685 26.16 38.74 -13.59
CA GLU A 685 25.56 37.42 -13.72
C GLU A 685 26.00 36.56 -12.52
N LYS A 686 25.03 36.06 -11.74
CA LYS A 686 25.31 35.08 -10.70
C LYS A 686 25.92 33.85 -11.38
N PRO A 687 27.02 33.27 -10.87
CA PRO A 687 27.55 32.06 -11.43
C PRO A 687 26.51 30.95 -11.24
N VAL A 688 26.04 30.40 -12.36
CA VAL A 688 25.39 29.09 -12.41
C VAL A 688 26.32 28.11 -11.69
N LYS A 689 25.79 27.27 -10.78
CA LYS A 689 26.57 26.21 -10.16
C LYS A 689 27.29 25.45 -11.28
N THR A 690 28.60 25.26 -11.15
CA THR A 690 29.38 24.57 -12.17
C THR A 690 29.04 23.07 -12.13
N ASN A 691 29.02 22.38 -13.28
CA ASN A 691 28.85 20.92 -13.37
C ASN A 691 29.76 20.15 -12.40
N ASN A 692 30.90 20.73 -12.01
CA ASN A 692 31.82 20.17 -11.02
C ASN A 692 31.23 20.04 -9.60
N GLN A 693 30.28 20.90 -9.21
CA GLN A 693 29.60 20.79 -7.91
C GLN A 693 28.56 19.68 -7.90
N HIS A 694 27.84 19.48 -9.02
CA HIS A 694 26.87 18.38 -9.17
C HIS A 694 27.57 17.02 -9.18
N HIS A 695 28.70 16.92 -9.88
CA HIS A 695 29.56 15.71 -9.84
C HIS A 695 30.05 15.40 -8.43
N ALA A 696 30.47 16.39 -7.66
CA ALA A 696 30.88 16.18 -6.27
C ALA A 696 29.72 15.77 -5.34
N GLU A 697 28.50 16.28 -5.56
CA GLU A 697 27.30 15.88 -4.81
C GLU A 697 26.92 14.42 -5.13
N LEU A 698 27.09 13.98 -6.38
CA LEU A 698 26.88 12.59 -6.82
C LEU A 698 27.93 11.64 -6.23
N GLU A 699 29.22 11.98 -6.29
CA GLU A 699 30.30 11.18 -5.70
C GLU A 699 30.11 11.05 -4.18
N ALA A 700 29.76 12.14 -3.49
CA ALA A 700 29.47 12.12 -2.06
C ALA A 700 28.20 11.29 -1.73
N TRP A 701 27.23 11.23 -2.64
CA TRP A 701 26.07 10.36 -2.50
C TRP A 701 26.47 8.89 -2.64
N GLU A 702 27.27 8.53 -3.63
CA GLU A 702 27.79 7.17 -3.82
C GLU A 702 28.60 6.70 -2.60
N GLU A 703 29.53 7.53 -2.10
CA GLU A 703 30.33 7.22 -0.91
C GLU A 703 29.44 6.99 0.32
N ARG A 704 28.44 7.84 0.53
CA ARG A 704 27.47 7.70 1.64
C ARG A 704 26.67 6.40 1.51
N MET A 705 26.22 6.07 0.31
CA MET A 705 25.45 4.84 0.07
C MET A 705 26.29 3.59 0.33
N VAL A 706 27.56 3.59 -0.10
CA VAL A 706 28.51 2.52 0.19
C VAL A 706 28.75 2.38 1.69
N GLU A 707 28.95 3.50 2.39
CA GLU A 707 29.13 3.50 3.85
C GLU A 707 27.88 2.97 4.58
N GLU A 708 26.69 3.39 4.17
CA GLU A 708 25.43 2.98 4.79
C GLU A 708 25.11 1.50 4.54
N LEU A 709 25.41 0.98 3.34
CA LEU A 709 25.34 -0.45 3.05
C LEU A 709 26.36 -1.23 3.88
N ALA A 710 27.58 -0.72 4.07
CA ALA A 710 28.61 -1.35 4.89
C ALA A 710 28.26 -1.39 6.39
N ARG A 711 27.48 -0.42 6.88
CA ARG A 711 26.94 -0.38 8.26
C ARG A 711 25.81 -1.38 8.52
N GLN A 712 25.35 -2.11 7.51
CA GLN A 712 24.34 -3.16 7.65
C GLN A 712 25.02 -4.55 7.62
N PRO A 713 25.59 -5.02 8.75
CA PRO A 713 26.45 -6.22 8.80
C PRO A 713 25.74 -7.53 8.45
N HIS A 714 24.41 -7.50 8.30
CA HIS A 714 23.58 -8.63 7.87
C HIS A 714 23.38 -8.68 6.35
N LEU A 715 23.76 -7.62 5.61
CA LEU A 715 23.82 -7.59 4.15
C LEU A 715 25.26 -7.81 3.64
N SER A 716 26.28 -7.58 4.48
CA SER A 716 27.68 -7.89 4.16
C SER A 716 28.00 -9.37 4.42
N LEU A 717 27.63 -10.25 3.49
CA LEU A 717 28.18 -11.61 3.44
C LEU A 717 28.77 -11.89 2.06
N CYS A 718 29.68 -11.02 1.61
CA CYS A 718 30.67 -11.32 0.57
C CYS A 718 31.82 -10.31 0.66
N SER A 719 32.97 -10.77 1.15
CA SER A 719 34.28 -10.34 0.66
C SER A 719 35.06 -11.60 0.34
#